data_AF-A0A9W6KVR3-F1
#
_entry.id   AF-A0A9W6KVR3-F1
#
_cell.length_a   1.000
_cell.length_b   1.000
_cell.length_c   1.000
_cell.angle_alpha   90.00
_cell.angle_beta   90.00
_cell.angle_gamma   90.00
#
_symmetry.space_group_name_H-M   'P 1'
#
loop_
_entity.id
_entity.type
_entity.pdbx_description
1 polymer ?
#
loop_
_entity_poly.entity_id
_entity_poly.type
_entity_poly.pdbx_seq_one_letter_code
_entity_poly.pdbx_strand_id
1 'polypeptide(L)'
;MPTHGGTADTLLQRIILPRPADPLAVRALYVDERTGTTLAPTEPTPGSQEKPMTLTVSASTGRALRVTSRTSAVLPAQSEVSFGAYFNGFAAGYWRAWSTLTDIRLRLALEGSGRVDVYRSKADGSHIYVTGQRVEGRQELDLPLDLRPFEDGGWYWFDLTTDDGELVLHEGGWHAPTAAPGRAAVTIGMPTFNRPADCVATLTAIGEDPAVLAAVTAVILPDQGTQKVREQAGYEQAAAVLGDRLRIVDQPNLGGSGGYARVMYEALGSTDCEQILFMDDDILLEPDSILRAVAFSRFSREPMLVGGQMLSLQARSQLSTMGEVVDRNQFMWRVAPDTHPHHDLAEQTLRQTPWLHRRVDVDYNAWWMCLIPRAVAEDLGLPLPLFIKWDDAEYGLRARGRGYRTATVPGIAIWHMSFIEKDDSSDWQAYFHYRNRYVAAALHGPDSPKALLQESFKRTLRHLMLMEYSAVALQIKGLKDFLAGPEALFAKLPVVLGEIRAERAEYDDGRPLQSATEVPLSTLDALGAQLFPEPPVGKVKVGLGLAKGVLRNLRTPKPAHAEVPQRNVPWKQAQWFVLAGLDSATVSTPDGRGVTFRRRDPEMFKRMVKESFELHREVARQWPLLRTRYTDALAWLTSRQAWSEEIFDR
;
A
#
# COMPACT_ATOMS: atom_id res chain seq x y z
N MET A 1 -7.87 1.46 -45.54
CA MET A 1 -7.18 1.81 -44.28
C MET A 1 -7.28 3.31 -44.08
N PRO A 2 -8.18 3.80 -43.20
CA PRO A 2 -8.20 5.20 -42.87
C PRO A 2 -7.15 5.46 -41.78
N THR A 3 -6.20 6.31 -42.10
CA THR A 3 -5.25 6.93 -41.19
C THR A 3 -6.03 7.79 -40.19
N HIS A 4 -6.19 7.33 -38.95
CA HIS A 4 -6.66 8.17 -37.86
C HIS A 4 -5.59 9.23 -37.57
N GLY A 5 -5.93 10.47 -37.89
CA GLY A 5 -5.09 11.64 -37.61
C GLY A 5 -4.76 11.72 -36.13
N GLY A 6 -3.53 12.16 -35.84
CA GLY A 6 -3.01 12.30 -34.48
C GLY A 6 -3.97 13.11 -33.62
N THR A 7 -4.69 12.42 -32.74
CA THR A 7 -5.34 13.04 -31.61
C THR A 7 -4.25 13.58 -30.71
N ALA A 8 -4.29 14.89 -30.42
CA ALA A 8 -3.41 15.47 -29.42
C ALA A 8 -3.53 14.65 -28.13
N ASP A 9 -2.38 14.31 -27.54
CA ASP A 9 -2.24 13.50 -26.33
C ASP A 9 -2.78 14.25 -25.10
N THR A 10 -4.10 14.36 -25.00
CA THR A 10 -4.81 15.15 -23.98
C THR A 10 -5.52 14.28 -22.95
N LEU A 11 -5.58 12.96 -23.17
CA LEU A 11 -6.31 12.03 -22.29
C LEU A 11 -5.62 11.91 -20.93
N LEU A 12 -6.37 12.15 -19.86
CA LEU A 12 -5.89 12.02 -18.48
C LEU A 12 -6.35 10.70 -17.85
N GLN A 13 -7.58 10.31 -18.14
CA GLN A 13 -8.26 9.16 -17.53
C GLN A 13 -9.38 8.68 -18.44
N ARG A 14 -9.43 7.40 -18.79
CA ARG A 14 -10.56 6.81 -19.52
C ARG A 14 -11.72 6.54 -18.57
N ILE A 15 -12.93 6.55 -19.11
CA ILE A 15 -14.06 5.90 -18.46
C ILE A 15 -13.97 4.40 -18.72
N ILE A 16 -13.82 3.64 -17.64
CA ILE A 16 -13.61 2.19 -17.69
C ILE A 16 -14.71 1.44 -16.94
N LEU A 17 -14.98 0.20 -17.35
CA LEU A 17 -16.11 -0.61 -16.88
C LEU A 17 -15.63 -2.01 -16.48
N PRO A 18 -16.25 -2.66 -15.49
CA PRO A 18 -15.79 -3.94 -14.92
C PRO A 18 -15.71 -5.05 -15.97
N ARG A 19 -14.81 -6.02 -15.76
CA ARG A 19 -14.74 -7.23 -16.59
C ARG A 19 -15.99 -8.08 -16.37
N PRO A 20 -16.40 -8.92 -17.33
CA PRO A 20 -17.54 -9.82 -17.16
C PRO A 20 -17.44 -10.76 -15.94
N ALA A 21 -16.21 -11.13 -15.56
CA ALA A 21 -15.94 -12.01 -14.42
C ALA A 21 -15.78 -11.27 -13.08
N ASP A 22 -15.79 -9.93 -13.07
CA ASP A 22 -15.61 -9.17 -11.82
C ASP A 22 -16.86 -9.34 -10.91
N PRO A 23 -16.66 -9.63 -9.61
CA PRO A 23 -17.77 -9.69 -8.65
C PRO A 23 -18.55 -8.39 -8.53
N LEU A 24 -19.80 -8.46 -8.05
CA LEU A 24 -20.66 -7.29 -7.85
C LEU A 24 -20.03 -6.22 -6.96
N ALA A 25 -19.31 -6.61 -5.90
CA ALA A 25 -18.61 -5.66 -5.04
C ALA A 25 -17.55 -4.85 -5.83
N VAL A 26 -16.83 -5.51 -6.75
CA VAL A 26 -15.80 -4.86 -7.59
C VAL A 26 -16.41 -3.88 -8.58
N ARG A 27 -17.63 -4.13 -9.06
CA ARG A 27 -18.37 -3.23 -9.95
C ARG A 27 -18.62 -1.85 -9.32
N ALA A 28 -18.76 -1.77 -8.00
CA ALA A 28 -18.92 -0.50 -7.26
C ALA A 28 -17.71 0.45 -7.39
N LEU A 29 -16.55 -0.07 -7.80
CA LEU A 29 -15.37 0.75 -8.07
C LEU A 29 -15.48 1.52 -9.39
N TYR A 30 -16.34 1.08 -10.31
CA TYR A 30 -16.48 1.67 -11.64
C TYR A 30 -17.75 2.49 -11.76
N VAL A 31 -18.85 2.00 -11.21
CA VAL A 31 -20.17 2.65 -11.31
C VAL A 31 -20.94 2.48 -10.01
N ASP A 32 -21.73 3.49 -9.67
CA ASP A 32 -22.68 3.46 -8.58
C ASP A 32 -24.10 3.37 -9.16
N GLU A 33 -24.66 2.17 -9.10
CA GLU A 33 -26.02 1.85 -9.57
C GLU A 33 -27.06 1.93 -8.45
N ARG A 34 -26.66 2.42 -7.27
CA ARG A 34 -27.58 2.53 -6.13
C ARG A 34 -28.33 3.84 -6.22
N THR A 35 -29.64 3.74 -6.10
CA THR A 35 -30.49 4.88 -5.79
C THR A 35 -30.62 4.93 -4.26
N GLY A 36 -30.11 5.99 -3.63
CA GLY A 36 -30.06 6.03 -2.16
C GLY A 36 -29.96 7.44 -1.60
N THR A 37 -30.59 7.65 -0.45
CA THR A 37 -30.51 8.90 0.32
C THR A 37 -29.61 8.65 1.53
N THR A 38 -28.57 9.47 1.69
CA THR A 38 -27.73 9.46 2.89
C THR A 38 -28.39 10.36 3.94
N LEU A 39 -28.80 9.81 5.08
CA LEU A 39 -29.17 10.63 6.24
C LEU A 39 -27.88 10.97 6.99
N ALA A 40 -27.41 12.21 6.83
CA ALA A 40 -26.26 12.69 7.59
C ALA A 40 -26.60 12.75 9.09
N PRO A 41 -25.71 12.29 9.99
CA PRO A 41 -25.91 12.47 11.41
C PRO A 41 -25.91 13.96 11.77
N THR A 42 -26.78 14.36 12.69
CA THR A 42 -26.69 15.68 13.35
C THR A 42 -25.37 15.79 14.08
N GLU A 43 -24.71 16.96 13.98
CA GLU A 43 -23.50 17.23 14.75
C GLU A 43 -23.77 17.01 16.25
N PRO A 44 -22.95 16.21 16.95
CA PRO A 44 -23.11 16.01 18.38
C PRO A 44 -22.93 17.35 19.11
N THR A 45 -23.86 17.67 20.01
CA THR A 45 -23.79 18.87 20.85
C THR A 45 -22.44 18.90 21.59
N PRO A 46 -21.73 20.06 21.67
CA PRO A 46 -20.45 20.15 22.36
C PRO A 46 -20.52 19.57 23.78
N GLY A 47 -19.80 18.48 24.03
CA GLY A 47 -19.76 17.78 25.32
C GLY A 47 -20.53 16.45 25.40
N SER A 48 -21.24 16.03 24.35
CA SER A 48 -21.86 14.68 24.33
C SER A 48 -20.83 13.59 23.98
N GLN A 49 -20.99 12.40 24.59
CA GLN A 49 -20.22 11.19 24.24
C GLN A 49 -20.90 10.35 23.15
N GLU A 50 -21.88 10.91 22.45
CA GLU A 50 -22.62 10.20 21.40
C GLU A 50 -21.73 10.00 20.18
N LYS A 51 -21.59 8.75 19.74
CA LYS A 51 -20.97 8.46 18.45
C LYS A 51 -21.99 8.78 17.36
N PRO A 52 -21.69 9.66 16.39
CA PRO A 52 -22.61 9.89 15.29
C PRO A 52 -22.83 8.58 14.54
N MET A 53 -24.10 8.17 14.41
CA MET A 53 -24.50 7.06 13.55
C MET A 53 -24.97 7.62 12.22
N THR A 54 -24.22 7.33 11.16
CA THR A 54 -24.66 7.57 9.79
C THR A 54 -25.53 6.39 9.34
N LEU A 55 -26.79 6.64 8.98
CA LEU A 55 -27.66 5.64 8.39
C LEU A 55 -27.75 5.90 6.88
N THR A 56 -27.10 5.06 6.09
CA THR A 56 -27.23 5.09 4.63
C THR A 56 -28.28 4.07 4.21
N VAL A 57 -29.39 4.54 3.64
CA VAL A 57 -30.42 3.66 3.06
C VAL A 57 -30.29 3.74 1.54
N SER A 58 -29.79 2.64 0.95
CA SER A 58 -29.70 2.48 -0.50
C SER A 58 -30.66 1.40 -0.97
N ALA A 59 -31.48 1.72 -1.97
CA ALA A 59 -32.19 0.73 -2.76
C ALA A 59 -31.30 0.30 -3.93
N SER A 60 -31.04 -1.01 -4.07
CA SER A 60 -30.55 -1.55 -5.33
C SER A 60 -31.75 -1.85 -6.20
N THR A 61 -32.13 -0.92 -7.08
CA THR A 61 -32.80 -1.33 -8.32
C THR A 61 -31.86 -2.29 -9.04
N GLY A 62 -32.36 -3.34 -9.70
CA GLY A 62 -31.50 -4.35 -10.34
C GLY A 62 -30.45 -3.73 -11.29
N ARG A 63 -29.47 -4.53 -11.76
CA ARG A 63 -28.38 -4.04 -12.62
C ARG A 63 -28.93 -3.21 -13.79
N ALA A 64 -28.75 -1.89 -13.72
CA ALA A 64 -29.21 -0.98 -14.74
C ALA A 64 -28.23 -1.01 -15.91
N LEU A 65 -26.92 -0.96 -15.68
CA LEU A 65 -25.94 -0.85 -16.76
C LEU A 65 -25.59 -2.21 -17.40
N ARG A 66 -25.71 -2.34 -18.72
CA ARG A 66 -25.19 -3.49 -19.47
C ARG A 66 -23.83 -3.15 -20.08
N VAL A 67 -22.76 -3.65 -19.46
CA VAL A 67 -21.38 -3.50 -19.95
C VAL A 67 -21.19 -4.31 -21.23
N THR A 68 -20.76 -3.66 -22.31
CA THR A 68 -20.50 -4.30 -23.62
C THR A 68 -19.01 -4.45 -23.92
N SER A 69 -18.17 -3.59 -23.35
CA SER A 69 -16.71 -3.71 -23.34
C SER A 69 -16.12 -3.04 -22.11
N ARG A 70 -14.79 -3.01 -21.99
CA ARG A 70 -14.09 -2.29 -20.90
C ARG A 70 -14.29 -0.78 -20.94
N THR A 71 -14.81 -0.20 -22.02
CA THR A 71 -15.01 1.25 -22.19
C THR A 71 -16.40 1.61 -22.71
N SER A 72 -17.28 0.63 -22.97
CA SER A 72 -18.62 0.83 -23.52
C SER A 72 -19.71 0.12 -22.73
N ALA A 73 -20.87 0.75 -22.62
CA ALA A 73 -22.04 0.20 -21.96
C ALA A 73 -23.34 0.68 -22.58
N VAL A 74 -24.42 -0.04 -22.29
CA VAL A 74 -25.80 0.36 -22.60
C VAL A 74 -26.54 0.59 -21.31
N LEU A 75 -27.13 1.77 -21.17
CA LEU A 75 -28.09 2.11 -20.13
C LEU A 75 -29.51 1.91 -20.70
N PRO A 76 -30.30 0.96 -20.18
CA PRO A 76 -31.69 0.73 -20.58
C PRO A 76 -32.56 1.96 -20.33
N ALA A 77 -33.77 1.97 -20.87
CA ALA A 77 -34.78 2.96 -20.52
C ALA A 77 -35.06 3.00 -19.01
N GLN A 78 -35.53 4.16 -18.52
CA GLN A 78 -35.98 4.41 -17.16
C GLN A 78 -34.94 4.04 -16.09
N SER A 79 -33.68 4.36 -16.37
CA SER A 79 -32.54 3.97 -15.54
C SER A 79 -31.65 5.16 -15.23
N GLU A 80 -31.03 5.13 -14.06
CA GLU A 80 -30.01 6.10 -13.65
C GLU A 80 -28.77 5.35 -13.16
N VAL A 81 -27.60 5.78 -13.61
CA VAL A 81 -26.32 5.23 -13.17
C VAL A 81 -25.33 6.37 -12.96
N SER A 82 -24.69 6.38 -11.80
CA SER A 82 -23.64 7.34 -11.48
C SER A 82 -22.27 6.79 -11.81
N PHE A 83 -21.42 7.61 -12.42
CA PHE A 83 -19.99 7.35 -12.58
C PHE A 83 -19.17 8.01 -11.46
N GLY A 84 -19.83 8.46 -10.38
CA GLY A 84 -19.24 8.89 -9.12
C GLY A 84 -18.66 7.73 -8.32
N ALA A 85 -17.72 7.00 -8.93
CA ALA A 85 -17.08 5.82 -8.40
C ALA A 85 -15.56 5.97 -8.47
N TYR A 86 -14.83 5.10 -7.77
CA TYR A 86 -13.38 5.20 -7.58
C TYR A 86 -12.57 5.35 -8.87
N PHE A 87 -12.85 4.54 -9.90
CA PHE A 87 -12.12 4.57 -11.16
C PHE A 87 -12.65 5.58 -12.17
N ASN A 88 -13.89 6.06 -12.07
CA ASN A 88 -14.49 6.93 -13.09
C ASN A 88 -14.71 8.37 -12.62
N GLY A 89 -14.78 8.60 -11.31
CA GLY A 89 -14.64 9.92 -10.73
C GLY A 89 -13.24 10.47 -11.00
N PHE A 90 -13.15 11.79 -11.18
CA PHE A 90 -11.90 12.50 -11.39
C PHE A 90 -11.49 13.21 -10.11
N ALA A 91 -10.34 12.84 -9.54
CA ALA A 91 -9.79 13.37 -8.29
C ALA A 91 -9.28 14.83 -8.44
N ALA A 92 -10.20 15.75 -8.73
CA ALA A 92 -9.94 17.13 -9.12
C ALA A 92 -9.03 17.89 -8.14
N GLY A 93 -9.18 17.67 -6.83
CA GLY A 93 -8.32 18.30 -5.82
C GLY A 93 -6.84 17.94 -5.94
N TYR A 94 -6.50 16.75 -6.43
CA TYR A 94 -5.12 16.32 -6.64
C TYR A 94 -4.52 16.97 -7.88
N TRP A 95 -5.26 16.98 -8.99
CA TRP A 95 -4.84 17.64 -10.23
C TRP A 95 -4.68 19.14 -10.03
N ARG A 96 -5.61 19.79 -9.30
CA ARG A 96 -5.49 21.20 -8.96
C ARG A 96 -4.23 21.51 -8.16
N ALA A 97 -3.95 20.69 -7.14
CA ALA A 97 -2.80 20.90 -6.27
C ALA A 97 -1.48 20.79 -7.01
N TRP A 98 -1.34 19.74 -7.81
CA TRP A 98 -0.03 19.27 -8.27
C TRP A 98 0.23 19.48 -9.75
N SER A 99 -0.79 19.73 -10.58
CA SER A 99 -0.63 19.88 -12.03
C SER A 99 -0.61 21.34 -12.51
N THR A 100 -0.20 21.57 -13.75
CA THR A 100 -0.29 22.88 -14.42
C THR A 100 -1.71 23.22 -14.91
N LEU A 101 -2.68 22.31 -14.77
CA LEU A 101 -4.03 22.47 -15.31
C LEU A 101 -4.89 23.39 -14.43
N THR A 102 -5.62 24.30 -15.07
CA THR A 102 -6.65 25.15 -14.44
C THR A 102 -8.07 24.68 -14.74
N ASP A 103 -8.23 23.88 -15.78
CA ASP A 103 -9.49 23.31 -16.25
C ASP A 103 -9.22 21.98 -16.94
N ILE A 104 -10.28 21.19 -17.08
CA ILE A 104 -10.31 19.89 -17.76
C ILE A 104 -11.55 19.81 -18.65
N ARG A 105 -11.64 18.72 -19.40
CA ARG A 105 -12.69 18.45 -20.38
C ARG A 105 -13.26 17.06 -20.12
N LEU A 106 -14.56 16.94 -19.89
CA LEU A 106 -15.24 15.64 -19.94
C LEU A 106 -15.69 15.41 -21.38
N ARG A 107 -15.19 14.33 -22.01
CA ARG A 107 -15.58 13.93 -23.37
C ARG A 107 -16.31 12.61 -23.35
N LEU A 108 -17.48 12.54 -23.98
CA LEU A 108 -18.32 11.35 -24.03
C LEU A 108 -18.87 11.15 -25.44
N ALA A 109 -18.76 9.94 -25.99
CA ALA A 109 -19.43 9.54 -27.22
C ALA A 109 -20.68 8.73 -26.87
N LEU A 110 -21.85 9.30 -27.15
CA LEU A 110 -23.14 8.80 -26.73
C LEU A 110 -24.08 8.58 -27.92
N GLU A 111 -24.96 7.58 -27.82
CA GLU A 111 -25.98 7.31 -28.83
C GLU A 111 -27.29 6.84 -28.19
N GLY A 112 -28.41 7.48 -28.55
CA GLY A 112 -29.74 7.11 -28.04
C GLY A 112 -30.49 8.30 -27.50
N SER A 113 -31.26 8.11 -26.43
CA SER A 113 -32.02 9.18 -25.78
C SER A 113 -31.80 9.16 -24.28
N GLY A 114 -31.28 10.25 -23.73
CA GLY A 114 -31.05 10.39 -22.29
C GLY A 114 -30.43 11.72 -21.91
N ARG A 115 -29.84 11.78 -20.73
CA ARG A 115 -29.21 12.98 -20.18
C ARG A 115 -27.89 12.62 -19.50
N VAL A 116 -26.92 13.52 -19.62
CA VAL A 116 -25.69 13.54 -18.84
C VAL A 116 -25.78 14.69 -17.85
N ASP A 117 -25.59 14.40 -16.57
CA ASP A 117 -25.51 15.40 -15.52
C ASP A 117 -24.14 15.34 -14.83
N VAL A 118 -23.45 16.48 -14.76
CA VAL A 118 -22.11 16.59 -14.18
C VAL A 118 -22.20 17.19 -12.78
N TYR A 119 -21.48 16.58 -11.85
CA TYR A 119 -21.43 16.99 -10.47
C TYR A 119 -20.00 17.18 -10.01
N ARG A 120 -19.84 17.97 -8.95
CA ARG A 120 -18.61 18.04 -8.18
C ARG A 120 -18.88 17.91 -6.70
N SER A 121 -17.83 17.67 -5.95
CA SER A 121 -17.84 17.73 -4.49
C SER A 121 -16.89 18.81 -3.97
N LYS A 122 -17.19 19.34 -2.79
CA LYS A 122 -16.23 20.07 -1.94
C LYS A 122 -15.37 19.08 -1.15
N ALA A 123 -14.32 19.58 -0.49
CA ALA A 123 -13.47 18.77 0.39
C ALA A 123 -14.21 18.13 1.59
N ASP A 124 -15.35 18.70 2.00
CA ASP A 124 -16.23 18.17 3.06
C ASP A 124 -17.22 17.09 2.56
N GLY A 125 -17.16 16.72 1.29
CA GLY A 125 -18.07 15.76 0.67
C GLY A 125 -19.39 16.33 0.15
N SER A 126 -19.67 17.63 0.31
CA SER A 126 -20.91 18.24 -0.19
C SER A 126 -20.98 18.21 -1.72
N HIS A 127 -22.06 17.66 -2.27
CA HIS A 127 -22.29 17.57 -3.72
C HIS A 127 -22.88 18.85 -4.30
N ILE A 128 -22.44 19.21 -5.51
CA ILE A 128 -22.87 20.40 -6.24
C ILE A 128 -23.11 20.01 -7.69
N TYR A 129 -24.31 20.30 -8.18
CA TYR A 129 -24.63 20.23 -9.59
C TYR A 129 -23.85 21.28 -10.39
N VAL A 130 -23.24 20.87 -11.51
CA VAL A 130 -22.40 21.74 -12.33
C VAL A 130 -23.11 22.11 -13.63
N THR A 131 -23.51 21.10 -14.40
CA THR A 131 -24.17 21.28 -15.70
C THR A 131 -24.84 19.98 -16.11
N GLY A 132 -25.69 20.03 -17.14
CA GLY A 132 -26.26 18.84 -17.73
C GLY A 132 -26.70 19.07 -19.17
N GLN A 133 -26.64 18.02 -19.97
CA GLN A 133 -26.97 18.05 -21.39
C GLN A 133 -27.85 16.87 -21.76
N ARG A 134 -28.91 17.16 -22.51
CA ARG A 134 -29.76 16.14 -23.11
C ARG A 134 -29.09 15.61 -24.37
N VAL A 135 -29.16 14.30 -24.57
CA VAL A 135 -28.63 13.60 -25.73
C VAL A 135 -29.80 13.01 -26.51
N GLU A 136 -29.81 13.27 -27.81
CA GLU A 136 -30.74 12.67 -28.77
C GLU A 136 -29.97 12.23 -30.02
N GLY A 137 -30.12 10.96 -30.40
CA GLY A 137 -29.33 10.35 -31.46
C GLY A 137 -27.87 10.18 -31.05
N ARG A 138 -26.96 10.18 -32.04
CA ARG A 138 -25.52 10.06 -31.80
C ARG A 138 -24.87 11.42 -31.62
N GLN A 139 -24.20 11.64 -30.49
CA GLN A 139 -23.58 12.91 -30.14
C GLN A 139 -22.22 12.69 -29.44
N GLU A 140 -21.27 13.57 -29.71
CA GLU A 140 -20.04 13.69 -28.95
C GLU A 140 -20.15 14.94 -28.06
N LEU A 141 -20.08 14.75 -26.76
CA LEU A 141 -20.09 15.84 -25.78
C LEU A 141 -18.65 16.21 -25.43
N ASP A 142 -18.36 17.52 -25.34
CA ASP A 142 -17.13 18.08 -24.80
C ASP A 142 -17.51 19.19 -23.80
N LEU A 143 -17.35 18.89 -22.50
CA LEU A 143 -17.77 19.76 -21.41
C LEU A 143 -16.54 20.33 -20.69
N PRO A 144 -16.28 21.65 -20.74
CA PRO A 144 -15.20 22.29 -19.98
C PRO A 144 -15.57 22.40 -18.49
N LEU A 145 -14.62 22.09 -17.61
CA LEU A 145 -14.81 22.04 -16.16
C LEU A 145 -13.64 22.72 -15.44
N ASP A 146 -13.94 23.62 -14.52
CA ASP A 146 -12.97 24.47 -13.82
C ASP A 146 -12.37 23.79 -12.59
N LEU A 147 -11.03 23.74 -12.46
CA LEU A 147 -10.35 23.18 -11.29
C LEU A 147 -10.14 24.19 -10.14
N ARG A 148 -10.47 25.47 -10.34
CA ARG A 148 -10.32 26.52 -9.29
C ARG A 148 -11.10 26.27 -7.98
N PRO A 149 -12.25 25.59 -7.96
CA PRO A 149 -12.98 25.31 -6.72
C PRO A 149 -12.46 24.17 -5.84
N PHE A 150 -11.30 23.56 -6.15
CA PHE A 150 -10.81 22.31 -5.52
C PHE A 150 -9.51 22.48 -4.72
N GLU A 151 -9.34 23.60 -4.01
CA GLU A 151 -8.09 23.92 -3.30
C GLU A 151 -7.70 22.85 -2.25
N ASP A 152 -8.67 22.38 -1.45
CA ASP A 152 -8.43 21.45 -0.34
C ASP A 152 -8.92 20.01 -0.62
N GLY A 153 -9.45 19.77 -1.82
CA GLY A 153 -10.07 18.50 -2.18
C GLY A 153 -11.28 18.64 -3.08
N GLY A 154 -11.86 17.48 -3.40
CA GLY A 154 -13.06 17.30 -4.17
C GLY A 154 -12.83 16.51 -5.45
N TRP A 155 -13.93 16.04 -6.00
CA TRP A 155 -14.03 15.18 -7.17
C TRP A 155 -15.00 15.77 -8.19
N TYR A 156 -14.76 15.48 -9.47
CA TYR A 156 -15.76 15.56 -10.53
C TYR A 156 -16.28 14.18 -10.87
N TRP A 157 -17.55 14.07 -11.24
CA TRP A 157 -18.12 12.87 -11.87
C TRP A 157 -19.34 13.26 -12.72
N PHE A 158 -19.88 12.29 -13.45
CA PHE A 158 -21.12 12.45 -14.20
C PHE A 158 -22.07 11.29 -13.95
N ASP A 159 -23.35 11.54 -14.15
CA ASP A 159 -24.43 10.55 -14.07
C ASP A 159 -25.10 10.47 -15.45
N LEU A 160 -25.55 9.28 -15.81
CA LEU A 160 -26.36 9.03 -17.01
C LEU A 160 -27.78 8.65 -16.58
N THR A 161 -28.76 9.32 -17.17
CA THR A 161 -30.18 9.05 -16.91
C THR A 161 -30.93 8.88 -18.23
N THR A 162 -31.85 7.92 -18.28
CA THR A 162 -32.70 7.63 -19.44
C THR A 162 -34.18 7.75 -19.08
N ASP A 163 -34.97 8.26 -20.03
CA ASP A 163 -36.42 8.28 -19.95
C ASP A 163 -36.98 7.04 -20.67
N ASP A 164 -37.59 7.17 -21.85
CA ASP A 164 -38.24 6.05 -22.55
C ASP A 164 -37.33 5.23 -23.47
N GLY A 165 -36.13 5.74 -23.79
CA GLY A 165 -35.17 5.12 -24.70
C GLY A 165 -33.90 4.62 -23.99
N GLU A 166 -33.15 3.75 -24.65
CA GLU A 166 -31.80 3.40 -24.18
C GLU A 166 -30.78 4.48 -24.54
N LEU A 167 -29.67 4.50 -23.79
CA LEU A 167 -28.51 5.34 -24.04
C LEU A 167 -27.25 4.46 -24.05
N VAL A 168 -26.52 4.49 -25.16
CA VAL A 168 -25.25 3.79 -25.32
C VAL A 168 -24.10 4.75 -25.05
N LEU A 169 -23.23 4.38 -24.11
CA LEU A 169 -21.90 4.94 -23.95
C LEU A 169 -20.93 4.14 -24.80
N HIS A 170 -20.44 4.74 -25.89
CA HIS A 170 -19.45 4.12 -26.76
C HIS A 170 -18.05 4.23 -26.18
N GLU A 171 -17.70 5.41 -25.69
CA GLU A 171 -16.44 5.70 -25.01
C GLU A 171 -16.54 7.03 -24.25
N GLY A 172 -15.59 7.26 -23.35
CA GLY A 172 -15.48 8.51 -22.63
C GLY A 172 -14.15 8.69 -21.93
N GLY A 173 -13.83 9.93 -21.57
CA GLY A 173 -12.63 10.23 -20.82
C GLY A 173 -12.61 11.64 -20.25
N TRP A 174 -11.73 11.83 -19.27
CA TRP A 174 -11.30 13.13 -18.77
C TRP A 174 -10.06 13.54 -19.55
N HIS A 175 -10.07 14.74 -20.10
CA HIS A 175 -9.01 15.28 -20.94
C HIS A 175 -8.50 16.63 -20.41
N ALA A 176 -7.22 16.90 -20.64
CA ALA A 176 -6.68 18.24 -20.55
C ALA A 176 -7.16 19.10 -21.74
N PRO A 177 -7.21 20.43 -21.58
CA PRO A 177 -7.47 21.35 -22.68
C PRO A 177 -6.30 21.43 -23.69
N THR A 178 -5.11 20.94 -23.31
CA THR A 178 -3.88 20.98 -24.12
C THR A 178 -3.17 19.63 -24.13
N ALA A 179 -2.29 19.41 -25.10
CA ALA A 179 -1.47 18.20 -25.16
C ALA A 179 -0.56 18.08 -23.93
N ALA A 180 -0.31 16.85 -23.50
CA ALA A 180 0.56 16.52 -22.39
C ALA A 180 2.03 16.89 -22.69
N PRO A 181 2.73 17.56 -21.76
CA PRO A 181 4.16 17.85 -21.89
C PRO A 181 5.02 16.58 -21.91
N GLY A 182 6.20 16.64 -22.52
CA GLY A 182 7.15 15.52 -22.56
C GLY A 182 6.61 14.30 -23.31
N ARG A 183 7.28 13.15 -23.18
CA ARG A 183 6.85 11.88 -23.79
C ARG A 183 6.27 10.94 -22.73
N ALA A 184 5.27 10.16 -23.14
CA ALA A 184 4.92 8.94 -22.44
C ALA A 184 5.93 7.85 -22.83
N ALA A 185 6.98 7.68 -22.02
CA ALA A 185 8.07 6.74 -22.26
C ALA A 185 8.41 6.06 -20.92
N VAL A 186 7.68 4.98 -20.62
CA VAL A 186 7.70 4.32 -19.31
C VAL A 186 8.56 3.08 -19.34
N THR A 187 9.49 2.96 -18.40
CA THR A 187 10.08 1.66 -18.03
C THR A 187 9.36 1.12 -16.81
N ILE A 188 8.69 -0.02 -16.96
CA ILE A 188 8.05 -0.73 -15.86
C ILE A 188 9.07 -1.65 -15.19
N GLY A 189 9.12 -1.65 -13.87
CA GLY A 189 9.97 -2.51 -13.08
C GLY A 189 9.18 -3.38 -12.13
N MET A 190 9.41 -4.69 -12.17
CA MET A 190 8.72 -5.66 -11.34
C MET A 190 9.66 -6.76 -10.85
N PRO A 191 10.27 -6.60 -9.67
CA PRO A 191 11.03 -7.66 -9.03
C PRO A 191 10.14 -8.87 -8.72
N THR A 192 10.65 -10.08 -8.89
CA THR A 192 9.92 -11.31 -8.55
C THR A 192 10.75 -12.30 -7.75
N PHE A 193 10.10 -13.06 -6.88
CA PHE A 193 10.71 -14.14 -6.11
C PHE A 193 9.74 -15.32 -5.94
N ASN A 194 9.94 -16.39 -6.72
CA ASN A 194 9.15 -17.63 -6.64
C ASN A 194 7.64 -17.43 -6.82
N ARG A 195 7.23 -16.48 -7.67
CA ARG A 195 5.83 -16.24 -8.05
C ARG A 195 5.63 -16.18 -9.57
N PRO A 196 6.07 -17.21 -10.30
CA PRO A 196 6.08 -17.17 -11.75
C PRO A 196 4.69 -16.95 -12.37
N ALA A 197 3.65 -17.56 -11.82
CA ALA A 197 2.28 -17.42 -12.31
C ALA A 197 1.73 -15.99 -12.18
N ASP A 198 1.94 -15.35 -11.03
CA ASP A 198 1.49 -13.97 -10.78
C ASP A 198 2.22 -12.99 -11.72
N CYS A 199 3.52 -13.20 -11.90
CA CYS A 199 4.32 -12.43 -12.83
C CYS A 199 3.81 -12.55 -14.28
N VAL A 200 3.54 -13.75 -14.78
CA VAL A 200 3.01 -13.95 -16.15
C VAL A 200 1.65 -13.28 -16.31
N ALA A 201 0.78 -13.33 -15.31
CA ALA A 201 -0.51 -12.65 -15.35
C ALA A 201 -0.35 -11.12 -15.48
N THR A 202 0.59 -10.53 -14.75
CA THR A 202 0.85 -9.09 -14.83
C THR A 202 1.50 -8.70 -16.16
N LEU A 203 2.46 -9.48 -16.68
CA LEU A 203 3.04 -9.26 -18.02
C LEU A 203 1.97 -9.32 -19.12
N THR A 204 1.05 -10.26 -19.01
CA THR A 204 -0.10 -10.39 -19.92
C THR A 204 -0.98 -9.13 -19.86
N ALA A 205 -1.35 -8.67 -18.66
CA ALA A 205 -2.18 -7.47 -18.49
C ALA A 205 -1.53 -6.19 -19.05
N ILE A 206 -0.20 -6.07 -18.99
CA ILE A 206 0.54 -4.96 -19.63
C ILE A 206 0.44 -5.03 -21.16
N GLY A 207 0.52 -6.24 -21.73
CA GLY A 207 0.46 -6.46 -23.17
C GLY A 207 -0.94 -6.37 -23.79
N GLU A 208 -1.99 -6.60 -23.01
CA GLU A 208 -3.38 -6.66 -23.50
C GLU A 208 -3.99 -5.30 -23.86
N ASP A 209 -3.51 -4.18 -23.28
CA ASP A 209 -4.00 -2.83 -23.58
C ASP A 209 -3.04 -2.11 -24.56
N PRO A 210 -3.44 -1.89 -25.83
CA PRO A 210 -2.59 -1.24 -26.82
C PRO A 210 -2.13 0.16 -26.44
N ALA A 211 -2.94 0.92 -25.69
CA ALA A 211 -2.59 2.27 -25.27
C ALA A 211 -1.49 2.26 -24.20
N VAL A 212 -1.55 1.30 -23.27
CA VAL A 212 -0.45 1.05 -22.31
C VAL A 212 0.80 0.63 -23.06
N LEU A 213 0.66 -0.34 -23.96
CA LEU A 213 1.77 -0.89 -24.72
C LEU A 213 2.50 0.17 -25.58
N ALA A 214 1.78 1.18 -26.07
CA ALA A 214 2.35 2.32 -26.79
C ALA A 214 3.19 3.25 -25.91
N ALA A 215 2.90 3.34 -24.60
CA ALA A 215 3.65 4.16 -23.65
C ALA A 215 4.85 3.42 -23.03
N VAL A 216 4.88 2.09 -23.09
CA VAL A 216 5.93 1.25 -22.46
C VAL A 216 7.15 1.13 -23.38
N THR A 217 8.28 1.65 -22.90
CA THR A 217 9.61 1.54 -23.52
C THR A 217 10.29 0.22 -23.16
N ALA A 218 10.15 -0.23 -21.90
CA ALA A 218 10.75 -1.47 -21.42
C ALA A 218 9.99 -2.02 -20.21
N VAL A 219 10.06 -3.33 -20.01
CA VAL A 219 9.62 -4.04 -18.79
C VAL A 219 10.84 -4.78 -18.25
N ILE A 220 11.35 -4.33 -17.10
CA ILE A 220 12.54 -4.87 -16.45
C ILE A 220 12.08 -5.75 -15.28
N LEU A 221 12.44 -7.02 -15.35
CA LEU A 221 12.03 -8.03 -14.37
C LEU A 221 13.28 -8.67 -13.72
N PRO A 222 13.72 -8.18 -12.56
CA PRO A 222 14.69 -8.87 -11.73
C PRO A 222 14.09 -10.18 -11.18
N ASP A 223 14.47 -11.32 -11.76
CA ASP A 223 14.06 -12.65 -11.29
C ASP A 223 15.05 -13.13 -10.22
N GLN A 224 14.64 -12.95 -8.97
CA GLN A 224 15.42 -13.28 -7.78
C GLN A 224 15.15 -14.71 -7.27
N GLY A 225 14.24 -15.43 -7.93
CA GLY A 225 13.71 -16.71 -7.50
C GLY A 225 14.48 -17.91 -8.01
N THR A 226 14.14 -19.07 -7.46
CA THR A 226 14.55 -20.38 -8.00
C THR A 226 13.50 -20.98 -8.92
N GLN A 227 12.24 -20.58 -8.79
CA GLN A 227 11.17 -20.90 -9.73
C GLN A 227 11.10 -19.78 -10.78
N LYS A 228 11.62 -20.05 -11.97
CA LYS A 228 11.85 -19.02 -12.98
C LYS A 228 10.60 -18.67 -13.75
N VAL A 229 10.39 -17.38 -14.00
CA VAL A 229 9.24 -16.89 -14.79
C VAL A 229 9.26 -17.44 -16.21
N ARG A 230 10.46 -17.59 -16.79
CA ARG A 230 10.65 -18.15 -18.13
C ARG A 230 10.13 -19.58 -18.29
N GLU A 231 9.97 -20.31 -17.19
CA GLU A 231 9.51 -21.71 -17.16
C GLU A 231 8.00 -21.82 -16.92
N GLN A 232 7.31 -20.70 -16.71
CA GLN A 232 5.89 -20.67 -16.41
C GLN A 232 5.00 -20.85 -17.64
N ALA A 233 3.91 -21.61 -17.50
CA ALA A 233 2.87 -21.67 -18.52
C ALA A 233 2.29 -20.27 -18.81
N GLY A 234 2.19 -19.92 -20.10
CA GLY A 234 1.72 -18.60 -20.54
C GLY A 234 2.84 -17.57 -20.77
N TYR A 235 4.08 -17.86 -20.34
CA TYR A 235 5.20 -16.93 -20.49
C TYR A 235 5.49 -16.60 -21.95
N GLU A 236 5.56 -17.59 -22.84
CA GLU A 236 5.89 -17.38 -24.26
C GLU A 236 4.90 -16.42 -24.94
N GLN A 237 3.61 -16.52 -24.61
CA GLN A 237 2.56 -15.65 -25.15
C GLN A 237 2.72 -14.22 -24.62
N ALA A 238 2.91 -14.05 -23.31
CA ALA A 238 3.13 -12.72 -22.72
C ALA A 238 4.41 -12.06 -23.26
N ALA A 239 5.50 -12.82 -23.35
CA ALA A 239 6.78 -12.36 -23.87
C ALA A 239 6.69 -11.98 -25.36
N ALA A 240 5.94 -12.72 -26.18
CA ALA A 240 5.76 -12.41 -27.59
C ALA A 240 5.07 -11.06 -27.83
N VAL A 241 4.10 -10.67 -26.99
CA VAL A 241 3.40 -9.38 -27.09
C VAL A 241 4.31 -8.22 -26.68
N LEU A 242 5.12 -8.41 -25.63
CA LEU A 242 6.06 -7.41 -25.16
C LEU A 242 7.27 -7.28 -26.09
N GLY A 243 7.70 -8.37 -26.73
CA GLY A 243 8.85 -8.41 -27.64
C GLY A 243 10.14 -7.98 -26.96
N ASP A 244 10.97 -7.21 -27.68
CA ASP A 244 12.27 -6.73 -27.21
C ASP A 244 12.21 -5.76 -26.00
N ARG A 245 11.00 -5.34 -25.62
CA ARG A 245 10.77 -4.50 -24.44
C ARG A 245 10.93 -5.28 -23.14
N LEU A 246 10.68 -6.60 -23.14
CA LEU A 246 10.79 -7.42 -21.93
C LEU A 246 12.23 -7.84 -21.68
N ARG A 247 12.76 -7.49 -20.51
CA ARG A 247 14.12 -7.81 -20.06
C ARG A 247 14.07 -8.48 -18.70
N ILE A 248 14.25 -9.80 -18.70
CA ILE A 248 14.39 -10.58 -17.47
C ILE A 248 15.87 -10.64 -17.09
N VAL A 249 16.12 -10.35 -15.83
CA VAL A 249 17.44 -10.22 -15.25
C VAL A 249 17.56 -11.16 -14.07
N ASP A 250 18.33 -12.23 -14.22
CA ASP A 250 18.57 -13.18 -13.14
C ASP A 250 19.56 -12.58 -12.12
N GLN A 251 19.20 -12.64 -10.84
CA GLN A 251 20.08 -12.23 -9.75
C GLN A 251 19.76 -13.01 -8.45
N PRO A 252 20.65 -12.99 -7.44
CA PRO A 252 20.35 -13.56 -6.12
C PRO A 252 19.16 -12.87 -5.44
N ASN A 253 18.66 -13.46 -4.35
CA ASN A 253 17.65 -12.80 -3.52
C ASN A 253 18.25 -11.64 -2.72
N LEU A 254 18.00 -10.42 -3.19
CA LEU A 254 18.43 -9.17 -2.57
C LEU A 254 17.24 -8.40 -1.95
N GLY A 255 16.09 -9.08 -1.81
CA GLY A 255 14.85 -8.50 -1.32
C GLY A 255 14.21 -7.49 -2.29
N GLY A 256 13.22 -6.75 -1.80
CA GLY A 256 12.58 -5.67 -2.55
C GLY A 256 13.56 -4.57 -2.92
N SER A 257 14.40 -4.11 -1.98
CA SER A 257 15.32 -2.99 -2.24
C SER A 257 16.32 -3.32 -3.36
N GLY A 258 16.88 -4.53 -3.37
CA GLY A 258 17.80 -4.95 -4.43
C GLY A 258 17.12 -5.20 -5.78
N GLY A 259 15.87 -5.67 -5.76
CA GLY A 259 15.04 -5.77 -6.96
C GLY A 259 14.77 -4.41 -7.60
N TYR A 260 14.22 -3.47 -6.82
CA TYR A 260 13.92 -2.13 -7.31
C TYR A 260 15.18 -1.31 -7.63
N ALA A 261 16.29 -1.52 -6.91
CA ALA A 261 17.59 -0.97 -7.28
C ALA A 261 18.06 -1.51 -8.64
N ARG A 262 17.86 -2.81 -8.94
CA ARG A 262 18.19 -3.36 -10.25
C ARG A 262 17.34 -2.75 -11.35
N VAL A 263 16.03 -2.61 -11.14
CA VAL A 263 15.14 -1.93 -12.09
C VAL A 263 15.68 -0.54 -12.43
N MET A 264 15.92 0.28 -11.41
CA MET A 264 16.34 1.66 -11.63
C MET A 264 17.75 1.73 -12.22
N TYR A 265 18.66 0.84 -11.81
CA TYR A 265 19.99 0.72 -12.39
C TYR A 265 19.96 0.44 -13.90
N GLU A 266 19.14 -0.53 -14.32
CA GLU A 266 18.97 -0.93 -15.71
C GLU A 266 18.24 0.16 -16.51
N ALA A 267 17.16 0.74 -15.97
CA ALA A 267 16.41 1.83 -16.61
C ALA A 267 17.31 3.05 -16.89
N LEU A 268 18.07 3.49 -15.88
CA LEU A 268 18.99 4.62 -16.04
C LEU A 268 20.17 4.30 -16.97
N GLY A 269 20.59 3.05 -17.05
CA GLY A 269 21.75 2.63 -17.83
C GLY A 269 21.47 2.24 -19.28
N SER A 270 20.25 1.82 -19.60
CA SER A 270 20.00 1.07 -20.84
C SER A 270 18.65 1.36 -21.50
N THR A 271 17.90 2.36 -21.02
CA THR A 271 16.68 2.86 -21.67
C THR A 271 16.71 4.38 -21.78
N ASP A 272 15.91 4.94 -22.68
CA ASP A 272 15.69 6.38 -22.88
C ASP A 272 14.35 6.85 -22.26
N CYS A 273 13.86 6.13 -21.24
CA CYS A 273 12.58 6.40 -20.61
C CYS A 273 12.55 7.78 -19.93
N GLU A 274 11.38 8.39 -19.83
CA GLU A 274 11.17 9.61 -19.04
C GLU A 274 10.56 9.29 -17.67
N GLN A 275 9.91 8.13 -17.54
CA GLN A 275 9.29 7.66 -16.31
C GLN A 275 9.73 6.22 -15.98
N ILE A 276 10.05 5.97 -14.71
CA ILE A 276 10.30 4.64 -14.16
C ILE A 276 9.10 4.30 -13.28
N LEU A 277 8.36 3.24 -13.60
CA LEU A 277 7.20 2.80 -12.83
C LEU A 277 7.53 1.50 -12.09
N PHE A 278 7.66 1.58 -10.78
CA PHE A 278 7.77 0.41 -9.91
C PHE A 278 6.40 -0.23 -9.71
N MET A 279 6.34 -1.55 -9.82
CA MET A 279 5.17 -2.40 -9.58
C MET A 279 5.60 -3.72 -8.93
N ASP A 280 4.74 -4.34 -8.13
CA ASP A 280 4.98 -5.70 -7.60
C ASP A 280 4.56 -6.78 -8.61
N ASP A 281 5.01 -8.03 -8.38
CA ASP A 281 4.69 -9.20 -9.21
C ASP A 281 3.36 -9.87 -8.85
N ASP A 282 2.93 -9.82 -7.58
CA ASP A 282 1.70 -10.41 -7.04
C ASP A 282 0.51 -9.44 -6.99
N ILE A 283 0.32 -8.73 -8.10
CA ILE A 283 -0.79 -7.80 -8.29
C ILE A 283 -1.85 -8.33 -9.27
N LEU A 284 -3.06 -7.79 -9.15
CA LEU A 284 -3.99 -7.70 -10.27
C LEU A 284 -4.00 -6.24 -10.75
N LEU A 285 -3.70 -6.04 -12.04
CA LEU A 285 -3.54 -4.73 -12.64
C LEU A 285 -4.86 -4.20 -13.24
N GLU A 286 -5.12 -2.91 -13.01
CA GLU A 286 -5.98 -2.10 -13.87
C GLU A 286 -5.08 -1.32 -14.85
N PRO A 287 -5.00 -1.70 -16.15
CA PRO A 287 -4.01 -1.12 -17.06
C PRO A 287 -4.12 0.40 -17.20
N ASP A 288 -5.33 0.96 -17.10
CA ASP A 288 -5.54 2.41 -17.16
C ASP A 288 -4.83 3.17 -16.03
N SER A 289 -4.57 2.52 -14.89
CA SER A 289 -3.79 3.13 -13.79
C SER A 289 -2.38 3.52 -14.24
N ILE A 290 -1.76 2.78 -15.16
CA ILE A 290 -0.43 3.12 -15.71
C ILE A 290 -0.52 4.44 -16.48
N LEU A 291 -1.51 4.56 -17.36
CA LEU A 291 -1.72 5.77 -18.16
C LEU A 291 -2.05 6.99 -17.29
N ARG A 292 -2.88 6.81 -16.26
CA ARG A 292 -3.20 7.87 -15.30
C ARG A 292 -1.94 8.36 -14.57
N ALA A 293 -1.06 7.45 -14.16
CA ALA A 293 0.19 7.82 -13.48
C ALA A 293 1.11 8.62 -14.42
N VAL A 294 1.23 8.19 -15.68
CA VAL A 294 2.01 8.89 -16.71
C VAL A 294 1.43 10.27 -17.01
N ALA A 295 0.12 10.36 -17.22
CA ALA A 295 -0.56 11.63 -17.48
C ALA A 295 -0.36 12.60 -16.31
N PHE A 296 -0.56 12.14 -15.08
CA PHE A 296 -0.35 12.96 -13.88
C PHE A 296 1.11 13.43 -13.79
N SER A 297 2.08 12.54 -14.02
CA SER A 297 3.50 12.89 -14.01
C SER A 297 3.85 13.95 -15.06
N ARG A 298 3.26 13.88 -16.26
CA ARG A 298 3.56 14.79 -17.38
C ARG A 298 2.94 16.18 -17.20
N PHE A 299 1.78 16.25 -16.55
CA PHE A 299 1.14 17.52 -16.21
C PHE A 299 1.56 18.06 -14.84
N SER A 300 2.37 17.33 -14.06
CA SER A 300 2.86 17.81 -12.76
C SER A 300 3.63 19.12 -12.94
N ARG A 301 3.33 20.11 -12.10
CA ARG A 301 3.91 21.45 -12.15
C ARG A 301 5.42 21.44 -11.94
N GLU A 302 5.87 20.53 -11.08
CA GLU A 302 7.26 20.25 -10.80
C GLU A 302 7.45 18.72 -10.82
N PRO A 303 8.66 18.21 -11.13
CA PRO A 303 8.94 16.78 -11.04
C PRO A 303 8.60 16.23 -9.65
N MET A 304 7.82 15.15 -9.60
CA MET A 304 7.37 14.55 -8.36
C MET A 304 7.10 13.06 -8.53
N LEU A 305 7.06 12.32 -7.42
CA LEU A 305 6.69 10.91 -7.41
C LEU A 305 5.16 10.77 -7.46
N VAL A 306 4.68 9.87 -8.31
CA VAL A 306 3.25 9.61 -8.48
C VAL A 306 2.93 8.18 -8.04
N GLY A 307 2.25 8.06 -6.92
CA GLY A 307 1.89 6.80 -6.30
C GLY A 307 0.48 6.34 -6.65
N GLY A 308 0.34 5.04 -6.88
CA GLY A 308 -0.94 4.35 -6.94
C GLY A 308 -1.37 3.84 -5.56
N GLN A 309 -2.67 3.86 -5.31
CA GLN A 309 -3.29 3.26 -4.12
C GLN A 309 -3.36 1.73 -4.24
N MET A 310 -3.49 1.06 -3.10
CA MET A 310 -3.65 -0.39 -3.02
C MET A 310 -5.11 -0.74 -2.70
N LEU A 311 -5.74 -1.51 -3.59
CA LEU A 311 -6.97 -2.24 -3.31
C LEU A 311 -6.62 -3.66 -2.80
N SER A 312 -7.43 -4.22 -1.92
CA SER A 312 -7.18 -5.56 -1.36
C SER A 312 -7.50 -6.66 -2.37
N LEU A 313 -6.55 -7.54 -2.68
CA LEU A 313 -6.79 -8.67 -3.58
C LEU A 313 -7.81 -9.69 -3.03
N GLN A 314 -7.96 -9.74 -1.69
CA GLN A 314 -8.86 -10.63 -0.97
C GLN A 314 -10.28 -10.04 -0.84
N ALA A 315 -10.36 -8.73 -0.58
CA ALA A 315 -11.58 -7.95 -0.52
C ALA A 315 -11.54 -6.87 -1.60
N ARG A 316 -11.85 -7.26 -2.84
CA ARG A 316 -11.53 -6.46 -4.05
C ARG A 316 -12.23 -5.10 -4.18
N SER A 317 -13.19 -4.76 -3.34
CA SER A 317 -13.78 -3.41 -3.25
C SER A 317 -13.16 -2.54 -2.16
N GLN A 318 -12.23 -3.10 -1.37
CA GLN A 318 -11.66 -2.44 -0.21
C GLN A 318 -10.37 -1.70 -0.56
N LEU A 319 -10.38 -0.39 -0.30
CA LEU A 319 -9.20 0.48 -0.33
C LEU A 319 -8.38 0.29 0.96
N SER A 320 -7.09 -0.03 0.82
CA SER A 320 -6.23 -0.26 1.99
C SER A 320 -5.99 1.01 2.80
N THR A 321 -5.60 2.10 2.14
CA THR A 321 -5.39 3.42 2.75
C THR A 321 -5.50 4.50 1.68
N MET A 322 -5.94 5.70 2.05
CA MET A 322 -5.89 6.87 1.15
C MET A 322 -4.46 7.39 0.94
N GLY A 323 -3.58 7.19 1.92
CA GLY A 323 -2.21 7.66 1.90
C GLY A 323 -1.50 7.42 3.23
N GLU A 324 -0.17 7.51 3.23
CA GLU A 324 0.67 7.23 4.41
C GLU A 324 1.68 8.36 4.67
N VAL A 325 1.99 8.58 5.95
CA VAL A 325 2.93 9.59 6.42
C VAL A 325 3.88 9.01 7.46
N VAL A 326 5.00 9.68 7.70
CA VAL A 326 5.94 9.30 8.77
C VAL A 326 5.80 10.27 9.95
N ASP A 327 5.41 9.77 11.13
CA ASP A 327 5.41 10.55 12.36
C ASP A 327 6.83 11.07 12.65
N ARG A 328 7.03 12.38 12.72
CA ARG A 328 8.37 12.99 12.79
C ARG A 328 9.09 12.81 14.14
N ASN A 329 8.36 12.44 15.18
CA ASN A 329 8.92 12.35 16.54
C ASN A 329 9.27 10.91 16.90
N GLN A 330 8.30 10.00 16.74
CA GLN A 330 8.52 8.57 16.92
C GLN A 330 9.21 7.95 15.71
N PHE A 331 9.21 8.62 14.55
CA PHE A 331 9.74 8.09 13.30
C PHE A 331 9.11 6.74 12.95
N MET A 332 7.78 6.73 12.85
CA MET A 332 6.99 5.56 12.49
C MET A 332 6.00 5.92 11.39
N TRP A 333 5.94 5.10 10.35
CA TRP A 333 4.92 5.25 9.31
C TRP A 333 3.53 4.98 9.88
N ARG A 334 2.53 5.68 9.34
CA ARG A 334 1.13 5.57 9.76
C ARG A 334 0.22 6.01 8.62
N VAL A 335 -1.03 5.56 8.70
CA VAL A 335 -2.13 6.10 7.90
C VAL A 335 -2.20 7.62 8.09
N ALA A 336 -2.39 8.34 6.97
CA ALA A 336 -2.50 9.79 6.98
C ALA A 336 -3.64 10.27 7.90
N PRO A 337 -3.48 11.43 8.58
CA PRO A 337 -4.52 11.97 9.45
C PRO A 337 -5.88 12.12 8.76
N ASP A 338 -6.96 11.97 9.53
CA ASP A 338 -8.34 12.13 9.06
C ASP A 338 -8.74 11.17 7.92
N THR A 339 -8.09 10.00 7.85
CA THR A 339 -8.45 8.92 6.92
C THR A 339 -8.64 7.60 7.67
N HIS A 340 -9.35 6.66 7.04
CA HIS A 340 -9.62 5.35 7.60
C HIS A 340 -8.99 4.25 6.73
N PRO A 341 -8.25 3.29 7.33
CA PRO A 341 -7.75 2.15 6.58
C PRO A 341 -8.88 1.17 6.26
N HIS A 342 -8.69 0.38 5.20
CA HIS A 342 -9.54 -0.75 4.85
C HIS A 342 -11.01 -0.36 4.57
N HIS A 343 -11.22 0.75 3.86
CA HIS A 343 -12.55 1.25 3.50
C HIS A 343 -13.15 0.46 2.35
N ASP A 344 -14.33 -0.14 2.54
CA ASP A 344 -15.03 -0.89 1.49
C ASP A 344 -15.94 0.02 0.66
N LEU A 345 -15.55 0.28 -0.59
CA LEU A 345 -16.28 1.12 -1.54
C LEU A 345 -17.57 0.46 -2.06
N ALA A 346 -17.72 -0.85 -1.88
CA ALA A 346 -18.99 -1.53 -2.10
C ALA A 346 -19.93 -1.40 -0.91
N GLU A 347 -19.44 -1.21 0.32
CA GLU A 347 -20.33 -0.94 1.47
C GLU A 347 -20.75 0.52 1.49
N GLN A 348 -19.80 1.44 1.37
CA GLN A 348 -20.02 2.89 1.32
C GLN A 348 -19.32 3.47 0.09
N THR A 349 -20.12 3.89 -0.89
CA THR A 349 -19.59 4.37 -2.18
C THR A 349 -18.82 5.68 -2.01
N LEU A 350 -18.07 6.09 -3.05
CA LEU A 350 -17.36 7.36 -3.05
C LEU A 350 -18.29 8.52 -2.65
N ARG A 351 -19.45 8.63 -3.31
CA ARG A 351 -20.49 9.65 -3.05
C ARG A 351 -21.10 9.61 -1.65
N GLN A 352 -20.90 8.52 -0.90
CA GLN A 352 -21.46 8.34 0.45
C GLN A 352 -20.41 8.55 1.55
N THR A 353 -19.16 8.85 1.18
CA THR A 353 -18.02 8.81 2.09
C THR A 353 -17.29 10.15 2.13
N PRO A 354 -17.75 11.13 2.92
CA PRO A 354 -17.22 12.50 2.94
C PRO A 354 -15.70 12.63 3.07
N TRP A 355 -15.08 11.79 3.91
CA TRP A 355 -13.64 11.88 4.18
C TRP A 355 -12.76 11.50 2.97
N LEU A 356 -13.31 10.80 1.95
CA LEU A 356 -12.61 10.51 0.69
C LEU A 356 -12.52 11.75 -0.24
N HIS A 357 -13.24 12.82 0.07
CA HIS A 357 -13.27 14.02 -0.78
C HIS A 357 -12.19 15.03 -0.40
N ARG A 358 -11.55 14.91 0.76
CA ARG A 358 -10.41 15.75 1.13
C ARG A 358 -9.15 15.31 0.38
N ARG A 359 -8.32 16.27 -0.06
CA ARG A 359 -6.97 15.95 -0.54
C ARG A 359 -6.11 15.46 0.64
N VAL A 360 -5.50 14.29 0.47
CA VAL A 360 -4.59 13.70 1.45
C VAL A 360 -3.17 13.84 0.94
N ASP A 361 -2.36 14.61 1.66
CA ASP A 361 -0.93 14.74 1.38
C ASP A 361 -0.15 13.60 2.09
N VAL A 362 0.89 13.10 1.43
CA VAL A 362 1.66 11.93 1.86
C VAL A 362 3.15 12.24 1.96
N ASP A 363 3.89 11.40 2.70
CA ASP A 363 5.36 11.49 2.75
C ASP A 363 6.05 10.57 1.76
N TYR A 364 5.37 9.49 1.35
CA TYR A 364 5.85 8.49 0.41
C TYR A 364 4.67 7.72 -0.19
N ASN A 365 4.95 6.87 -1.17
CA ASN A 365 4.04 5.83 -1.62
C ASN A 365 4.82 4.53 -1.69
N ALA A 366 4.21 3.42 -1.26
CA ALA A 366 4.84 2.12 -1.37
C ALA A 366 5.00 1.70 -2.85
N TRP A 367 5.93 0.78 -3.08
CA TRP A 367 6.40 0.44 -4.43
C TRP A 367 5.56 -0.59 -5.18
N TRP A 368 4.42 -1.03 -4.63
CA TRP A 368 3.43 -1.81 -5.37
C TRP A 368 2.94 -1.09 -6.64
N MET A 369 2.96 0.26 -6.63
CA MET A 369 2.77 1.11 -7.80
C MET A 369 3.31 2.52 -7.51
N CYS A 370 4.52 2.84 -7.98
CA CYS A 370 5.10 4.18 -7.81
C CYS A 370 5.90 4.61 -9.05
N LEU A 371 5.47 5.70 -9.68
CA LEU A 371 6.15 6.33 -10.80
C LEU A 371 7.15 7.37 -10.29
N ILE A 372 8.40 7.24 -10.72
CA ILE A 372 9.52 8.13 -10.43
C ILE A 372 10.00 8.71 -11.77
N PRO A 373 9.94 10.04 -11.97
CA PRO A 373 10.51 10.66 -13.16
C PRO A 373 12.00 10.36 -13.27
N ARG A 374 12.51 10.11 -14.48
CA ARG A 374 13.93 9.78 -14.70
C ARG A 374 14.87 10.81 -14.07
N ALA A 375 14.60 12.10 -14.27
CA ALA A 375 15.41 13.18 -13.72
C ALA A 375 15.48 13.14 -12.17
N VAL A 376 14.38 12.71 -11.52
CA VAL A 376 14.34 12.54 -10.06
C VAL A 376 15.17 11.33 -9.63
N ALA A 377 15.09 10.22 -10.36
CA ALA A 377 15.93 9.05 -10.10
C ALA A 377 17.44 9.34 -10.29
N GLU A 378 17.80 10.16 -11.28
CA GLU A 378 19.17 10.59 -11.52
C GLU A 378 19.71 11.51 -10.41
N ASP A 379 18.89 12.42 -9.86
CA ASP A 379 19.32 13.29 -8.75
C ASP A 379 19.39 12.55 -7.40
N LEU A 380 18.42 11.66 -7.12
CA LEU A 380 18.32 10.99 -5.83
C LEU A 380 19.20 9.74 -5.69
N GLY A 381 19.56 9.10 -6.81
CA GLY A 381 20.20 7.80 -6.83
C GLY A 381 19.25 6.65 -6.46
N LEU A 382 19.80 5.43 -6.43
CA LEU A 382 19.11 4.15 -6.21
C LEU A 382 18.55 4.00 -4.78
N PRO A 383 17.61 3.05 -4.56
CA PRO A 383 17.21 2.59 -3.23
C PRO A 383 18.38 2.32 -2.28
N LEU A 384 18.17 2.51 -0.98
CA LEU A 384 19.11 2.04 0.03
C LEU A 384 19.17 0.49 0.06
N PRO A 385 20.34 -0.13 0.33
CA PRO A 385 20.48 -1.59 0.40
C PRO A 385 19.89 -2.19 1.69
N LEU A 386 18.55 -2.21 1.80
CA LEU A 386 17.80 -2.53 3.03
C LEU A 386 17.13 -3.92 3.06
N PHE A 387 17.20 -4.69 1.98
CA PHE A 387 16.46 -5.93 1.73
C PHE A 387 14.94 -5.70 1.58
N ILE A 388 14.20 -5.36 2.64
CA ILE A 388 12.76 -5.03 2.59
C ILE A 388 12.41 -3.98 3.64
N LYS A 389 11.27 -3.30 3.46
CA LYS A 389 10.68 -2.32 4.40
C LYS A 389 11.52 -1.04 4.53
N TRP A 390 10.80 0.08 4.67
CA TRP A 390 11.34 1.43 4.84
C TRP A 390 12.11 1.99 3.64
N ASP A 391 12.41 1.19 2.63
CA ASP A 391 13.06 1.61 1.40
C ASP A 391 12.19 2.60 0.60
N ASP A 392 10.90 2.32 0.49
CA ASP A 392 9.90 3.22 -0.07
C ASP A 392 9.74 4.53 0.72
N ALA A 393 9.57 4.42 2.04
CA ALA A 393 9.42 5.55 2.93
C ALA A 393 10.66 6.43 2.95
N GLU A 394 11.85 5.84 3.03
CA GLU A 394 13.11 6.58 2.95
C GLU A 394 13.25 7.30 1.62
N TYR A 395 12.93 6.65 0.50
CA TYR A 395 13.04 7.28 -0.81
C TYR A 395 12.10 8.49 -0.96
N GLY A 396 10.86 8.39 -0.45
CA GLY A 396 9.91 9.51 -0.40
C GLY A 396 10.41 10.66 0.49
N LEU A 397 10.97 10.35 1.66
CA LEU A 397 11.59 11.35 2.53
C LEU A 397 12.82 12.02 1.91
N ARG A 398 13.66 11.24 1.22
CA ARG A 398 14.84 11.73 0.49
C ARG A 398 14.43 12.63 -0.66
N ALA A 399 13.41 12.24 -1.43
CA ALA A 399 12.82 13.05 -2.48
C ALA A 399 12.33 14.40 -1.93
N ARG A 400 11.59 14.37 -0.81
CA ARG A 400 11.11 15.57 -0.12
C ARG A 400 12.26 16.47 0.33
N GLY A 401 13.35 15.90 0.82
CA GLY A 401 14.56 16.63 1.22
C GLY A 401 15.25 17.36 0.06
N ARG A 402 15.02 16.94 -1.19
CA ARG A 402 15.50 17.62 -2.42
C ARG A 402 14.44 18.49 -3.10
N GLY A 403 13.26 18.64 -2.50
CA GLY A 403 12.17 19.46 -3.04
C GLY A 403 11.16 18.70 -3.90
N TYR A 404 11.40 17.43 -4.22
CA TYR A 404 10.44 16.60 -4.96
C TYR A 404 9.35 16.09 -4.03
N ARG A 405 8.08 16.31 -4.39
CA ARG A 405 6.94 15.83 -3.60
C ARG A 405 6.54 14.41 -4.00
N THR A 406 5.64 13.82 -3.22
CA THR A 406 4.96 12.57 -3.56
C THR A 406 3.46 12.81 -3.46
N ALA A 407 2.69 12.31 -4.43
CA ALA A 407 1.24 12.24 -4.35
C ALA A 407 0.78 10.80 -4.55
N THR A 408 0.01 10.27 -3.60
CA THR A 408 -0.80 9.07 -3.80
C THR A 408 -2.11 9.51 -4.44
N VAL A 409 -2.31 9.22 -5.73
CA VAL A 409 -3.41 9.80 -6.51
C VAL A 409 -4.60 8.83 -6.53
N PRO A 410 -5.77 9.19 -5.96
CA PRO A 410 -6.96 8.36 -6.01
C PRO A 410 -7.41 8.10 -7.45
N GLY A 411 -7.93 6.89 -7.68
CA GLY A 411 -8.28 6.41 -9.02
C GLY A 411 -7.09 5.82 -9.80
N ILE A 412 -5.86 5.92 -9.29
CA ILE A 412 -4.72 5.11 -9.70
C ILE A 412 -4.59 3.99 -8.69
N ALA A 413 -4.77 2.74 -9.11
CA ALA A 413 -4.62 1.61 -8.20
C ALA A 413 -4.26 0.30 -8.88
N ILE A 414 -3.74 -0.59 -8.05
CA ILE A 414 -3.63 -2.02 -8.31
C ILE A 414 -4.33 -2.79 -7.17
N TRP A 415 -4.65 -4.06 -7.40
CA TRP A 415 -5.01 -4.97 -6.32
C TRP A 415 -3.79 -5.75 -5.87
N HIS A 416 -3.52 -5.77 -4.57
CA HIS A 416 -2.39 -6.51 -3.99
C HIS A 416 -2.82 -7.19 -2.69
N MET A 417 -2.07 -8.21 -2.24
CA MET A 417 -2.35 -8.85 -0.96
C MET A 417 -2.32 -7.83 0.19
N SER A 418 -3.41 -7.78 0.96
CA SER A 418 -3.47 -6.91 2.11
C SER A 418 -2.61 -7.42 3.26
N PHE A 419 -1.98 -6.51 3.99
CA PHE A 419 -1.19 -6.84 5.18
C PHE A 419 -2.06 -7.21 6.40
N ILE A 420 -3.40 -7.13 6.29
CA ILE A 420 -4.36 -7.47 7.37
C ILE A 420 -4.16 -8.87 7.93
N GLU A 421 -3.74 -9.84 7.10
CA GLU A 421 -3.62 -11.24 7.50
C GLU A 421 -2.20 -11.64 7.94
N LYS A 422 -1.23 -10.72 7.96
CA LYS A 422 0.17 -11.00 8.32
C LYS A 422 0.62 -10.10 9.47
N ASP A 423 0.88 -10.67 10.65
CA ASP A 423 1.61 -9.96 11.70
C ASP A 423 3.11 -9.97 11.39
N ASP A 424 3.52 -9.03 10.53
CA ASP A 424 4.93 -8.84 10.14
C ASP A 424 5.79 -8.19 11.24
N SER A 425 5.17 -7.85 12.38
CA SER A 425 5.85 -7.24 13.51
C SER A 425 6.43 -8.25 14.50
N SER A 426 6.01 -9.52 14.42
CA SER A 426 6.48 -10.62 15.27
C SER A 426 7.16 -11.77 14.51
N ASP A 427 7.17 -11.74 13.17
CA ASP A 427 7.88 -12.73 12.36
C ASP A 427 9.32 -12.31 12.02
N TRP A 428 9.93 -12.95 11.02
CA TRP A 428 11.29 -12.64 10.57
C TRP A 428 11.45 -11.20 10.06
N GLN A 429 10.37 -10.54 9.64
CA GLN A 429 10.38 -9.16 9.15
C GLN A 429 10.59 -8.14 10.29
N ALA A 430 10.38 -8.55 11.54
CA ALA A 430 10.63 -7.71 12.72
C ALA A 430 12.05 -7.12 12.74
N TYR A 431 13.06 -7.90 12.31
CA TYR A 431 14.42 -7.41 12.16
C TYR A 431 14.51 -6.19 11.24
N PHE A 432 13.90 -6.26 10.05
CA PHE A 432 13.96 -5.20 9.04
C PHE A 432 13.18 -3.97 9.48
N HIS A 433 12.00 -4.17 10.06
CA HIS A 433 11.20 -3.08 10.65
C HIS A 433 11.98 -2.27 11.68
N TYR A 434 12.83 -2.92 12.49
CA TYR A 434 13.64 -2.21 13.48
C TYR A 434 14.89 -1.60 12.85
N ARG A 435 15.77 -2.40 12.25
CA ARG A 435 17.03 -1.90 11.67
C ARG A 435 16.76 -0.74 10.72
N ASN A 436 15.85 -0.93 9.77
CA ASN A 436 15.65 0.02 8.68
C ASN A 436 14.92 1.29 9.14
N ARG A 437 14.05 1.20 10.16
CA ARG A 437 13.49 2.39 10.84
C ARG A 437 14.58 3.26 11.43
N TYR A 438 15.55 2.67 12.14
CA TYR A 438 16.65 3.42 12.73
C TYR A 438 17.60 4.00 11.67
N VAL A 439 17.86 3.28 10.58
CA VAL A 439 18.61 3.80 9.42
C VAL A 439 17.91 5.02 8.82
N ALA A 440 16.63 4.90 8.46
CA ALA A 440 15.86 5.99 7.90
C ALA A 440 15.71 7.17 8.90
N ALA A 441 15.56 6.89 10.20
CA ALA A 441 15.51 7.91 11.24
C ALA A 441 16.85 8.63 11.41
N ALA A 442 17.98 7.94 11.22
CA ALA A 442 19.28 8.58 11.28
C ALA A 442 19.46 9.58 10.13
N LEU A 443 18.94 9.24 8.94
CA LEU A 443 19.01 10.08 7.74
C LEU A 443 18.04 11.26 7.78
N HIS A 444 16.77 11.03 8.17
CA HIS A 444 15.67 11.98 7.96
C HIS A 444 14.88 12.33 9.23
N GLY A 445 15.25 11.71 10.35
CA GLY A 445 14.52 11.81 11.61
C GLY A 445 14.97 12.95 12.53
N PRO A 446 14.44 12.97 13.76
CA PRO A 446 14.66 14.06 14.70
C PRO A 446 16.09 14.09 15.23
N ASP A 447 16.55 15.28 15.62
CA ASP A 447 17.85 15.46 16.26
C ASP A 447 17.98 14.69 17.58
N SER A 448 16.86 14.58 18.31
CA SER A 448 16.77 13.80 19.55
C SER A 448 16.04 12.48 19.30
N PRO A 449 16.65 11.32 19.62
CA PRO A 449 16.02 10.01 19.41
C PRO A 449 15.09 9.62 20.55
N LYS A 450 14.83 10.51 21.52
CA LYS A 450 14.19 10.15 22.79
C LYS A 450 12.82 9.48 22.59
N ALA A 451 11.95 10.06 21.76
CA ALA A 451 10.62 9.51 21.53
C ALA A 451 10.68 8.17 20.76
N LEU A 452 11.52 8.08 19.72
CA LEU A 452 11.81 6.85 18.99
C LEU A 452 12.27 5.73 19.93
N LEU A 453 13.24 5.99 20.80
CA LEU A 453 13.78 5.00 21.73
C LEU A 453 12.76 4.57 22.79
N GLN A 454 11.98 5.52 23.34
CA GLN A 454 10.94 5.21 24.32
C GLN A 454 9.83 4.34 23.71
N GLU A 455 9.42 4.65 22.49
CA GLU A 455 8.41 3.90 21.74
C GLU A 455 8.92 2.50 21.37
N SER A 456 10.12 2.41 20.80
CA SER A 456 10.80 1.15 20.45
C SER A 456 10.95 0.23 21.66
N PHE A 457 11.46 0.75 22.79
CA PHE A 457 11.62 -0.05 24.02
C PHE A 457 10.27 -0.50 24.59
N LYS A 458 9.23 0.35 24.50
CA LYS A 458 7.86 -0.03 24.90
C LYS A 458 7.33 -1.19 24.04
N ARG A 459 7.59 -1.20 22.73
CA ARG A 459 7.24 -2.32 21.85
C ARG A 459 8.01 -3.58 22.22
N THR A 460 9.31 -3.50 22.50
CA THR A 460 10.10 -4.63 23.00
C THR A 460 9.50 -5.24 24.26
N LEU A 461 9.14 -4.41 25.27
CA LEU A 461 8.46 -4.90 26.48
C LEU A 461 7.12 -5.58 26.17
N ARG A 462 6.36 -5.06 25.19
CA ARG A 462 5.12 -5.69 24.73
C ARG A 462 5.38 -7.09 24.17
N HIS A 463 6.35 -7.25 23.27
CA HIS A 463 6.69 -8.56 22.68
C HIS A 463 7.16 -9.55 23.75
N LEU A 464 7.98 -9.11 24.72
CA LEU A 464 8.39 -9.96 25.85
C LEU A 464 7.19 -10.44 26.69
N MET A 465 6.20 -9.57 26.93
CA MET A 465 4.96 -9.97 27.63
C MET A 465 4.06 -10.89 26.81
N LEU A 466 4.18 -10.87 25.49
CA LEU A 466 3.50 -11.79 24.57
C LEU A 466 4.28 -13.11 24.38
N MET A 467 5.41 -13.29 25.07
CA MET A 467 6.32 -14.42 24.91
C MET A 467 6.84 -14.58 23.47
N GLU A 468 7.07 -13.45 22.79
CA GLU A 468 7.60 -13.37 21.42
C GLU A 468 9.12 -13.14 21.49
N TYR A 469 9.84 -14.12 22.04
CA TYR A 469 11.26 -14.00 22.30
C TYR A 469 12.09 -13.97 21.01
N SER A 470 11.68 -14.73 19.99
CA SER A 470 12.32 -14.66 18.67
C SER A 470 12.23 -13.26 18.07
N ALA A 471 11.07 -12.60 18.15
CA ALA A 471 10.90 -11.23 17.66
C ALA A 471 11.83 -10.25 18.37
N VAL A 472 12.01 -10.40 19.70
CA VAL A 472 12.92 -9.54 20.48
C VAL A 472 14.38 -9.81 20.16
N ALA A 473 14.78 -11.07 19.96
CA ALA A 473 16.12 -11.42 19.50
C ALA A 473 16.43 -10.77 18.15
N LEU A 474 15.47 -10.78 17.22
CA LEU A 474 15.58 -10.10 15.93
C LEU A 474 15.65 -8.58 16.05
N GLN A 475 14.92 -7.98 16.99
CA GLN A 475 15.02 -6.53 17.30
C GLN A 475 16.42 -6.17 17.82
N ILE A 476 16.94 -6.98 18.76
CA ILE A 476 18.30 -6.84 19.31
C ILE A 476 19.33 -6.93 18.19
N LYS A 477 19.23 -7.95 17.32
CA LYS A 477 20.10 -8.09 16.16
C LYS A 477 20.00 -6.89 15.21
N GLY A 478 18.78 -6.39 14.95
CA GLY A 478 18.55 -5.21 14.12
C GLY A 478 19.21 -3.95 14.69
N LEU A 479 19.16 -3.73 16.00
CA LEU A 479 19.85 -2.62 16.67
C LEU A 479 21.37 -2.76 16.61
N LYS A 480 21.91 -3.98 16.80
CA LYS A 480 23.35 -4.26 16.67
C LYS A 480 23.84 -3.97 15.25
N ASP A 481 23.11 -4.42 14.24
CA ASP A 481 23.46 -4.20 12.84
C ASP A 481 23.31 -2.71 12.44
N PHE A 482 22.37 -1.97 13.03
CA PHE A 482 22.31 -0.50 12.89
C PHE A 482 23.52 0.19 13.54
N LEU A 483 23.94 -0.23 14.73
CA LEU A 483 25.11 0.31 15.42
C LEU A 483 26.42 0.02 14.68
N ALA A 484 26.50 -1.06 13.89
CA ALA A 484 27.65 -1.35 13.04
C ALA A 484 27.88 -0.24 11.99
N GLY A 485 26.81 0.42 11.54
CA GLY A 485 26.86 1.58 10.65
C GLY A 485 26.61 1.26 9.17
N PRO A 486 26.68 2.29 8.31
CA PRO A 486 26.27 2.19 6.90
C PRO A 486 27.11 1.22 6.06
N GLU A 487 28.39 1.06 6.38
CA GLU A 487 29.34 0.24 5.62
C GLU A 487 28.97 -1.25 5.64
N ALA A 488 28.19 -1.69 6.63
CA ALA A 488 27.72 -3.06 6.75
C ALA A 488 26.49 -3.38 5.87
N LEU A 489 25.80 -2.37 5.33
CA LEU A 489 24.49 -2.59 4.68
C LEU A 489 24.60 -3.46 3.42
N PHE A 490 25.54 -3.14 2.51
CA PHE A 490 25.72 -3.93 1.28
C PHE A 490 26.12 -5.37 1.58
N ALA A 491 27.13 -5.57 2.43
CA ALA A 491 27.63 -6.92 2.77
C ALA A 491 26.55 -7.81 3.42
N LYS A 492 25.57 -7.20 4.12
CA LYS A 492 24.46 -7.93 4.72
C LYS A 492 23.40 -8.37 3.72
N LEU A 493 23.22 -7.65 2.60
CA LEU A 493 22.08 -7.84 1.71
C LEU A 493 21.88 -9.30 1.22
N PRO A 494 22.91 -10.04 0.78
CA PRO A 494 22.73 -11.41 0.28
C PRO A 494 22.52 -12.47 1.37
N VAL A 495 22.97 -12.21 2.60
CA VAL A 495 23.08 -13.23 3.67
C VAL A 495 22.09 -13.04 4.81
N VAL A 496 21.57 -11.83 5.00
CA VAL A 496 20.80 -11.42 6.18
C VAL A 496 19.54 -12.27 6.41
N LEU A 497 18.83 -12.67 5.35
CA LEU A 497 17.64 -13.50 5.49
C LEU A 497 17.96 -14.89 6.09
N GLY A 498 19.08 -15.48 5.69
CA GLY A 498 19.55 -16.75 6.25
C GLY A 498 19.89 -16.63 7.73
N GLU A 499 20.66 -15.59 8.09
CA GLU A 499 21.02 -15.30 9.49
C GLU A 499 19.79 -15.13 10.39
N ILE A 500 18.79 -14.36 9.94
CA ILE A 500 17.55 -14.09 10.70
C ILE A 500 16.72 -15.35 10.89
N ARG A 501 16.60 -16.19 9.84
CA ARG A 501 15.86 -17.45 9.93
C ARG A 501 16.52 -18.42 10.90
N ALA A 502 17.85 -18.50 10.88
CA ALA A 502 18.62 -19.32 11.80
C ALA A 502 18.44 -18.85 13.25
N GLU A 503 18.62 -17.56 13.53
CA GLU A 503 18.39 -16.97 14.86
C GLU A 503 16.97 -17.24 15.36
N ARG A 504 15.97 -17.02 14.51
CA ARG A 504 14.56 -17.26 14.88
C ARG A 504 14.29 -18.71 15.24
N ALA A 505 14.92 -19.67 14.57
CA ALA A 505 14.72 -21.10 14.81
C ALA A 505 15.25 -21.58 16.17
N GLU A 506 16.07 -20.78 16.87
CA GLU A 506 16.55 -21.10 18.22
C GLU A 506 15.46 -20.95 19.30
N TYR A 507 14.34 -20.30 18.97
CA TYR A 507 13.26 -19.97 19.91
C TYR A 507 11.98 -20.76 19.59
N ASP A 508 11.18 -21.04 20.62
CA ASP A 508 9.92 -21.79 20.45
C ASP A 508 8.88 -21.03 19.63
N ASP A 509 8.77 -19.71 19.83
CA ASP A 509 7.87 -18.86 19.06
C ASP A 509 8.34 -18.66 17.60
N GLY A 510 9.57 -19.06 17.29
CA GLY A 510 10.14 -19.08 15.95
C GLY A 510 9.93 -20.40 15.19
N ARG A 511 9.43 -21.45 15.85
CA ARG A 511 9.21 -22.80 15.28
C ARG A 511 7.71 -23.13 15.28
N PRO A 512 6.94 -22.63 14.31
CA PRO A 512 5.50 -22.90 14.25
C PRO A 512 5.23 -24.41 14.03
N LEU A 513 4.23 -24.91 14.75
CA LEU A 513 3.64 -26.24 14.58
C LEU A 513 2.47 -26.15 13.61
N GLN A 514 2.10 -27.26 12.97
CA GLN A 514 0.94 -27.32 12.06
C GLN A 514 -0.38 -27.24 12.84
N SER A 515 -0.41 -27.78 14.06
CA SER A 515 -1.62 -27.79 14.89
C SER A 515 -1.32 -27.72 16.38
N ALA A 516 -2.26 -27.15 17.15
CA ALA A 516 -2.24 -27.21 18.61
C ALA A 516 -2.36 -28.66 19.16
N THR A 517 -2.78 -29.61 18.33
CA THR A 517 -2.86 -31.03 18.70
C THR A 517 -1.49 -31.73 18.72
N GLU A 518 -0.44 -31.08 18.21
CA GLU A 518 0.94 -31.59 18.30
C GLU A 518 1.57 -31.41 19.69
N VAL A 519 0.91 -30.66 20.57
CA VAL A 519 1.26 -30.54 21.99
C VAL A 519 0.14 -31.14 22.85
N PRO A 520 0.44 -31.55 24.10
CA PRO A 520 -0.59 -32.03 25.02
C PRO A 520 -1.75 -31.06 25.17
N LEU A 521 -2.97 -31.59 25.34
CA LEU A 521 -4.16 -30.74 25.49
C LEU A 521 -4.13 -29.99 26.82
N SER A 522 -4.59 -28.74 26.79
CA SER A 522 -4.85 -27.96 28.00
C SER A 522 -5.85 -28.68 28.90
N THR A 523 -5.67 -28.58 30.22
CA THR A 523 -6.56 -29.15 31.22
C THR A 523 -7.80 -28.29 31.50
N LEU A 524 -8.04 -27.23 30.73
CA LEU A 524 -9.23 -26.37 30.85
C LEU A 524 -10.48 -27.10 30.37
N ASP A 525 -11.60 -26.85 31.03
CA ASP A 525 -12.91 -27.27 30.54
C ASP A 525 -13.38 -26.39 29.36
N ALA A 526 -14.48 -26.78 28.71
CA ALA A 526 -14.98 -26.10 27.52
C ALA A 526 -15.32 -24.61 27.77
N LEU A 527 -15.88 -24.30 28.94
CA LEU A 527 -16.22 -22.93 29.33
C LEU A 527 -14.94 -22.10 29.59
N GLY A 528 -14.01 -22.65 30.37
CA GLY A 528 -12.73 -22.04 30.65
C GLY A 528 -11.93 -21.75 29.38
N ALA A 529 -11.97 -22.64 28.38
CA ALA A 529 -11.31 -22.47 27.09
C ALA A 529 -11.91 -21.35 26.21
N GLN A 530 -13.15 -20.92 26.47
CA GLN A 530 -13.82 -19.85 25.70
C GLN A 530 -13.80 -18.49 26.40
N LEU A 531 -13.68 -18.45 27.74
CA LEU A 531 -13.67 -17.20 28.49
C LEU A 531 -12.29 -16.54 28.47
N PHE A 532 -12.20 -15.30 27.97
CA PHE A 532 -10.98 -14.48 27.97
C PHE A 532 -11.16 -13.26 28.89
N PRO A 533 -10.09 -12.78 29.55
CA PRO A 533 -10.18 -11.57 30.36
C PRO A 533 -10.46 -10.35 29.48
N GLU A 534 -11.27 -9.42 29.99
CA GLU A 534 -11.54 -8.17 29.30
C GLU A 534 -10.30 -7.26 29.27
N PRO A 535 -10.16 -6.42 28.23
CA PRO A 535 -9.09 -5.43 28.17
C PRO A 535 -9.12 -4.51 29.39
N PRO A 536 -7.97 -4.25 30.05
CA PRO A 536 -7.93 -3.30 31.16
C PRO A 536 -8.22 -1.88 30.65
N VAL A 537 -9.34 -1.29 31.08
CA VAL A 537 -9.72 0.08 30.71
C VAL A 537 -9.29 1.09 31.79
N GLY A 538 -8.65 2.18 31.36
CA GLY A 538 -8.21 3.28 32.24
C GLY A 538 -6.77 3.17 32.74
N LYS A 539 -6.10 4.32 32.90
CA LYS A 539 -4.64 4.41 33.17
C LYS A 539 -4.19 3.59 34.39
N VAL A 540 -4.97 3.58 35.47
CA VAL A 540 -4.65 2.85 36.71
C VAL A 540 -4.70 1.33 36.51
N LYS A 541 -5.78 0.81 35.92
CA LYS A 541 -5.92 -0.64 35.66
C LYS A 541 -4.87 -1.13 34.67
N VAL A 542 -4.57 -0.35 33.64
CA VAL A 542 -3.49 -0.64 32.68
C VAL A 542 -2.14 -0.68 33.39
N GLY A 543 -1.81 0.33 34.21
CA GLY A 543 -0.55 0.38 34.95
C GLY A 543 -0.38 -0.78 35.93
N LEU A 544 -1.43 -1.11 36.70
CA LEU A 544 -1.42 -2.25 37.62
C LEU A 544 -1.31 -3.59 36.87
N GLY A 545 -2.02 -3.75 35.75
CA GLY A 545 -1.94 -4.93 34.91
C GLY A 545 -0.54 -5.13 34.35
N LEU A 546 0.08 -4.05 33.87
CA LEU A 546 1.45 -4.05 33.36
C LEU A 546 2.45 -4.45 34.45
N ALA A 547 2.37 -3.83 35.63
CA ALA A 547 3.25 -4.14 36.75
C ALA A 547 3.12 -5.62 37.20
N LYS A 548 1.88 -6.13 37.27
CA LYS A 548 1.62 -7.55 37.57
C LYS A 548 2.19 -8.47 36.49
N GLY A 549 2.00 -8.13 35.21
CA GLY A 549 2.53 -8.88 34.07
C GLY A 549 4.05 -8.97 34.11
N VAL A 550 4.73 -7.85 34.33
CA VAL A 550 6.20 -7.79 34.48
C VAL A 550 6.65 -8.62 35.68
N LEU A 551 6.05 -8.43 36.85
CA LEU A 551 6.42 -9.18 38.06
C LEU A 551 6.23 -10.69 37.87
N ARG A 552 5.18 -11.10 37.16
CA ARG A 552 4.95 -12.51 36.84
C ARG A 552 6.03 -13.06 35.90
N ASN A 553 6.41 -12.31 34.86
CA ASN A 553 7.48 -12.70 33.94
C ASN A 553 8.83 -12.90 34.64
N LEU A 554 9.05 -12.27 35.80
CA LEU A 554 10.25 -12.45 36.62
C LEU A 554 10.22 -13.67 37.57
N ARG A 555 9.06 -14.33 37.76
CA ARG A 555 8.89 -15.47 38.69
C ARG A 555 9.11 -16.81 37.98
N THR A 556 9.60 -17.82 38.68
CA THR A 556 9.74 -19.18 38.12
C THR A 556 8.38 -19.73 37.63
N PRO A 557 8.26 -20.21 36.37
CA PRO A 557 7.06 -20.86 35.86
C PRO A 557 6.78 -22.18 36.58
N LYS A 558 5.52 -22.63 36.58
CA LYS A 558 5.19 -23.96 37.11
C LYS A 558 5.70 -25.05 36.16
N PRO A 559 6.40 -26.10 36.65
CA PRO A 559 6.94 -27.16 35.81
C PRO A 559 5.88 -27.87 34.94
N ALA A 560 4.66 -28.03 35.45
CA ALA A 560 3.55 -28.63 34.72
C ALA A 560 3.19 -27.91 33.41
N HIS A 561 3.54 -26.63 33.28
CA HIS A 561 3.24 -25.82 32.09
C HIS A 561 4.40 -25.75 31.09
N ALA A 562 5.52 -26.44 31.34
CA ALA A 562 6.64 -26.51 30.40
C ALA A 562 6.33 -27.37 29.16
N GLU A 563 5.53 -28.42 29.37
CA GLU A 563 5.11 -29.37 28.32
C GLU A 563 3.63 -29.21 27.95
N VAL A 564 2.77 -28.99 28.94
CA VAL A 564 1.32 -28.85 28.73
C VAL A 564 0.94 -27.36 28.67
N PRO A 565 0.46 -26.82 27.53
CA PRO A 565 0.02 -25.45 27.43
C PRO A 565 -1.14 -25.20 28.40
N GLN A 566 -1.12 -24.07 29.09
CA GLN A 566 -2.26 -23.69 29.93
C GLN A 566 -3.52 -23.44 29.11
N ARG A 567 -3.36 -22.96 27.86
CA ARG A 567 -4.47 -22.59 27.00
C ARG A 567 -4.04 -22.54 25.52
N ASN A 568 -5.01 -22.79 24.64
CA ASN A 568 -4.93 -22.44 23.23
C ASN A 568 -5.55 -21.06 23.01
N VAL A 569 -4.77 -20.11 22.51
CA VAL A 569 -5.14 -18.71 22.37
C VAL A 569 -5.25 -18.37 20.89
N PRO A 570 -6.45 -18.02 20.39
CA PRO A 570 -6.60 -17.48 19.05
C PRO A 570 -5.81 -16.18 18.88
N TRP A 571 -5.25 -15.94 17.70
CA TRP A 571 -4.40 -14.78 17.43
C TRP A 571 -5.06 -13.45 17.79
N LYS A 572 -6.37 -13.30 17.54
CA LYS A 572 -7.15 -12.09 17.90
C LYS A 572 -7.17 -11.83 19.41
N GLN A 573 -7.09 -12.90 20.20
CA GLN A 573 -7.08 -12.87 21.67
C GLN A 573 -5.66 -12.89 22.25
N ALA A 574 -4.61 -12.96 21.43
CA ALA A 574 -3.21 -12.96 21.84
C ALA A 574 -2.74 -11.55 22.26
N GLN A 575 -3.38 -11.01 23.30
CA GLN A 575 -3.11 -9.68 23.84
C GLN A 575 -2.21 -9.77 25.08
N TRP A 576 -1.47 -8.70 25.36
CA TRP A 576 -0.47 -8.67 26.44
C TRP A 576 -1.08 -8.98 27.81
N PHE A 577 -2.31 -8.52 28.07
CA PHE A 577 -3.00 -8.74 29.33
C PHE A 577 -3.53 -10.18 29.50
N VAL A 578 -3.64 -10.94 28.40
CA VAL A 578 -3.95 -12.37 28.41
C VAL A 578 -2.66 -13.15 28.64
N LEU A 579 -1.69 -12.99 27.74
CA LEU A 579 -0.47 -13.80 27.70
C LEU A 579 0.46 -13.52 28.88
N ALA A 580 0.57 -12.28 29.37
CA ALA A 580 1.35 -11.98 30.57
C ALA A 580 0.80 -12.64 31.85
N GLY A 581 -0.44 -13.16 31.80
CA GLY A 581 -1.07 -13.93 32.86
C GLY A 581 -0.80 -15.44 32.80
N LEU A 582 -0.08 -15.91 31.78
CA LEU A 582 0.19 -17.34 31.53
C LEU A 582 1.70 -17.63 31.67
N ASP A 583 2.01 -18.89 31.96
CA ASP A 583 3.34 -19.49 31.94
C ASP A 583 3.60 -20.16 30.58
N SER A 584 2.56 -20.68 29.91
CA SER A 584 2.65 -21.16 28.54
C SER A 584 1.30 -21.19 27.83
N ALA A 585 1.31 -21.05 26.51
CA ALA A 585 0.12 -21.11 25.65
C ALA A 585 0.50 -21.49 24.22
N THR A 586 -0.40 -22.19 23.51
CA THR A 586 -0.33 -22.18 22.05
C THR A 586 -1.01 -20.92 21.53
N VAL A 587 -0.42 -20.26 20.54
CA VAL A 587 -0.98 -19.08 19.90
C VAL A 587 -1.12 -19.34 18.42
N SER A 588 -2.33 -19.26 17.87
CA SER A 588 -2.53 -19.46 16.43
C SER A 588 -1.80 -18.39 15.62
N THR A 589 -1.30 -18.75 14.45
CA THR A 589 -0.75 -17.78 13.50
C THR A 589 -1.89 -16.92 12.91
N PRO A 590 -1.61 -15.66 12.50
CA PRO A 590 -2.63 -14.78 11.91
C PRO A 590 -3.29 -15.36 10.65
N ASP A 591 -2.52 -16.08 9.84
CA ASP A 591 -2.99 -16.77 8.63
C ASP A 591 -3.78 -18.06 8.90
N GLY A 592 -3.89 -18.46 10.17
CA GLY A 592 -4.62 -19.65 10.62
C GLY A 592 -4.01 -20.99 10.20
N ARG A 593 -2.79 -21.00 9.64
CA ARG A 593 -2.15 -22.22 9.13
C ARG A 593 -1.38 -23.03 10.17
N GLY A 594 -1.18 -22.48 11.37
CA GLY A 594 -0.46 -23.18 12.43
C GLY A 594 -0.58 -22.51 13.78
N VAL A 595 0.26 -22.95 14.71
CA VAL A 595 0.36 -22.38 16.06
C VAL A 595 1.82 -22.25 16.49
N THR A 596 2.11 -21.32 17.39
CA THR A 596 3.39 -21.24 18.10
C THR A 596 3.20 -21.66 19.55
N PHE A 597 4.06 -22.53 20.07
CA PHE A 597 4.03 -22.89 21.49
C PHE A 597 4.87 -21.90 22.28
N ARG A 598 4.22 -20.89 22.87
CA ARG A 598 4.90 -19.83 23.60
C ARG A 598 5.04 -20.20 25.07
N ARG A 599 6.26 -20.08 25.58
CA ARG A 599 6.62 -20.46 26.95
C ARG A 599 7.37 -19.32 27.62
N ARG A 600 7.03 -19.07 28.88
CA ARG A 600 7.64 -18.01 29.67
C ARG A 600 8.97 -18.48 30.23
N ASP A 601 10.02 -17.70 30.00
CA ASP A 601 11.35 -17.95 30.53
C ASP A 601 11.85 -16.68 31.25
N PRO A 602 11.92 -16.69 32.61
CA PRO A 602 12.35 -15.53 33.37
C PRO A 602 13.80 -15.10 33.12
N GLU A 603 14.70 -16.05 32.85
CA GLU A 603 16.11 -15.73 32.63
C GLU A 603 16.29 -15.11 31.24
N MET A 604 15.62 -15.67 30.23
CA MET A 604 15.55 -15.07 28.90
C MET A 604 14.91 -13.68 28.94
N PHE A 605 13.80 -13.52 29.66
CA PHE A 605 13.12 -12.23 29.83
C PHE A 605 14.07 -11.19 30.45
N LYS A 606 14.73 -11.50 31.57
CA LYS A 606 15.67 -10.58 32.23
C LYS A 606 16.84 -10.21 31.31
N ARG A 607 17.42 -11.20 30.63
CA ARG A 607 18.53 -11.01 29.69
C ARG A 607 18.13 -10.07 28.56
N MET A 608 17.01 -10.34 27.89
CA MET A 608 16.54 -9.54 26.75
C MET A 608 16.12 -8.12 27.15
N VAL A 609 15.51 -7.93 28.33
CA VAL A 609 15.24 -6.58 28.87
C VAL A 609 16.54 -5.82 29.06
N LYS A 610 17.52 -6.44 29.73
CA LYS A 610 18.82 -5.82 30.01
C LYS A 610 19.54 -5.45 28.73
N GLU A 611 19.69 -6.40 27.81
CA GLU A 611 20.38 -6.21 26.54
C GLU A 611 19.69 -5.14 25.67
N SER A 612 18.36 -5.17 25.59
CA SER A 612 17.60 -4.15 24.87
C SER A 612 17.82 -2.77 25.49
N PHE A 613 17.78 -2.65 26.82
CA PHE A 613 18.02 -1.38 27.50
C PHE A 613 19.44 -0.84 27.25
N GLU A 614 20.45 -1.71 27.33
CA GLU A 614 21.85 -1.37 27.05
C GLU A 614 22.03 -0.87 25.61
N LEU A 615 21.43 -1.55 24.63
CA LEU A 615 21.45 -1.13 23.23
C LEU A 615 20.73 0.19 22.99
N HIS A 616 19.56 0.42 23.59
CA HIS A 616 18.86 1.70 23.46
C HIS A 616 19.67 2.85 24.08
N ARG A 617 20.35 2.61 25.22
CA ARG A 617 21.27 3.58 25.82
C ARG A 617 22.45 3.87 24.90
N GLU A 618 22.98 2.84 24.26
CA GLU A 618 24.10 2.96 23.33
C GLU A 618 23.71 3.74 22.07
N VAL A 619 22.54 3.45 21.49
CA VAL A 619 21.98 4.24 20.38
C VAL A 619 21.80 5.69 20.81
N ALA A 620 21.23 5.97 21.99
CA ALA A 620 21.08 7.34 22.49
C ALA A 620 22.42 8.09 22.58
N ARG A 621 23.46 7.40 23.04
CA ARG A 621 24.81 7.95 23.20
C ARG A 621 25.49 8.22 21.86
N GLN A 622 25.35 7.29 20.91
CA GLN A 622 25.97 7.37 19.59
C GLN A 622 25.13 8.13 18.55
N TRP A 623 23.90 8.56 18.88
CA TRP A 623 22.94 9.08 17.90
C TRP A 623 23.49 10.20 17.00
N PRO A 624 24.14 11.27 17.51
CA PRO A 624 24.69 12.30 16.64
C PRO A 624 25.74 11.76 15.66
N LEU A 625 26.62 10.86 16.13
CA LEU A 625 27.64 10.22 15.29
C LEU A 625 27.00 9.32 14.23
N LEU A 626 26.00 8.51 14.59
CA LEU A 626 25.32 7.62 13.66
C LEU A 626 24.60 8.42 12.57
N ARG A 627 23.93 9.52 12.92
CA ARG A 627 23.33 10.43 11.93
C ARG A 627 24.37 10.93 10.94
N THR A 628 25.49 11.49 11.42
CA THR A 628 26.58 11.93 10.55
C THR A 628 27.10 10.80 9.66
N ARG A 629 27.41 9.62 10.21
CA ARG A 629 27.90 8.47 9.43
C ARG A 629 26.93 8.07 8.32
N TYR A 630 25.64 7.92 8.65
CA TYR A 630 24.63 7.54 7.65
C TYR A 630 24.42 8.63 6.60
N THR A 631 24.38 9.91 7.00
CA THR A 631 24.27 11.03 6.05
C THR A 631 25.47 11.12 5.13
N ASP A 632 26.70 11.00 5.64
CA ASP A 632 27.94 11.05 4.86
C ASP A 632 28.03 9.88 3.87
N ALA A 633 27.54 8.69 4.26
CA ALA A 633 27.52 7.51 3.42
C ALA A 633 26.39 7.50 2.39
N LEU A 634 25.37 8.37 2.52
CA LEU A 634 24.15 8.31 1.70
C LEU A 634 24.47 8.36 0.19
N ALA A 635 25.33 9.28 -0.22
CA ALA A 635 25.71 9.43 -1.64
C ALA A 635 26.37 8.17 -2.21
N TRP A 636 27.15 7.46 -1.40
CA TRP A 636 27.74 6.18 -1.80
C TRP A 636 26.67 5.08 -1.88
N LEU A 637 25.90 4.90 -0.80
CA LEU A 637 24.88 3.85 -0.67
C LEU A 637 23.80 3.90 -1.77
N THR A 638 23.54 5.07 -2.34
CA THR A 638 22.54 5.26 -3.39
C THR A 638 23.17 5.41 -4.78
N SER A 639 24.50 5.45 -4.89
CA SER A 639 25.14 5.58 -6.20
C SER A 639 24.97 4.32 -7.05
N ARG A 640 24.85 4.51 -8.37
CA ARG A 640 24.89 3.40 -9.32
C ARG A 640 26.23 2.65 -9.27
N GLN A 641 27.32 3.37 -9.04
CA GLN A 641 28.66 2.82 -8.92
C GLN A 641 28.75 1.83 -7.76
N ALA A 642 28.34 2.22 -6.55
CA ALA A 642 28.42 1.34 -5.39
C ALA A 642 27.56 0.07 -5.55
N TRP A 643 26.33 0.20 -6.07
CA TRP A 643 25.49 -0.97 -6.34
C TRP A 643 26.09 -1.92 -7.38
N SER A 644 26.76 -1.39 -8.41
CA SER A 644 27.51 -2.19 -9.37
C SER A 644 28.69 -2.90 -8.70
N GLU A 645 29.57 -2.17 -8.02
CA GLU A 645 30.81 -2.69 -7.41
C GLU A 645 30.57 -3.65 -6.24
N GLU A 646 29.52 -3.41 -5.45
CA GLU A 646 29.27 -4.18 -4.22
C GLU A 646 28.32 -5.36 -4.43
N ILE A 647 27.44 -5.31 -5.45
CA ILE A 647 26.33 -6.25 -5.59
C ILE A 647 26.17 -6.80 -7.02
N PHE A 648 26.04 -5.97 -8.05
CA PHE A 648 25.61 -6.44 -9.37
C PHE A 648 26.71 -7.07 -10.22
N ASP A 649 27.95 -6.59 -10.10
CA ASP A 649 29.09 -7.06 -10.91
C ASP A 649 30.01 -8.05 -10.16
N ARG A 650 29.56 -8.54 -8.99
CA ARG A 650 30.32 -9.47 -8.13
C ARG A 650 30.05 -10.95 -8.40
#